data_AF-A0A7S4QYH5-F1
#
_entry.id   AF-A0A7S4QYH5-F1
#
_cell.length_a   1.000
_cell.length_b   1.000
_cell.length_c   1.000
_cell.angle_alpha   90.00
_cell.angle_beta   90.00
_cell.angle_gamma   90.00
#
_symmetry.space_group_name_H-M   'P 1'
#
loop_
_entity.id
_entity.type
_entity.pdbx_description
1 polymer ?
#
loop_
_entity_poly.entity_id
_entity_poly.type
_entity_poly.pdbx_seq_one_letter_code
_entity_poly.pdbx_strand_id
1 'polypeptide(L)'
;RARLDAAGADWRRASEACRGAACARTLLDAAADAGGLLRDLQAHHNWTGSSLADVFDELGAFQRLLAKKYGLQRIVAMMEKTDAIREAAFAWRSADALPLAALEELPGICAGLPPHCRAAGLGRLQFVIGPIRTALLHSLQGVLRETGRWPLDSAAASAPPAAVSRGSAEWRAVQLCADLQRVQCVEQEARRLGSAAGGAESETCNDPPDQQAWACAALAAPLIARFRHHFCRPGSELCRMDKPEWAFRYLVDLLSDHLAEVDRWMAAVVGGGTGVETHARDALGQFSPAQLRALEQLVPSAGLSATLAQEARLFVRSRMPALVSEEDRPLLLHTLHHLARFHGDVISIGGDSAGAIAFADFDENRPVLLDDDRGGGGAEGSGHCARGGAAGPPLECPDAGEAPQDAASSLMAGIAHLKRADPDQAGAARPDEAQQEHHQSGSKIGAVSARLMAGISHLRPLAPAASGGAEAARGAGHCGAAARGQEAAPDAGPRFLDVWAAADSAFIGGKVAAATAGGGCAWRPCALHLGSSAAAGAAKEAMPCAGELATLVRDLFERARERAECLHTTSSRAAYSRQALAAGLQQVVAALRARWNMLSDPLKEAEDAALVMETLEELCRFLDGFAFSTHIVAAVDDANALRVGMIEALVASLEDAVHRVLRSISVETCVFTFVLSPGLTTFARRLRPSSFLVVARQLAGRLATTLLGQLLRQSPFSVEEELTAFVANCRDDLRQVLAAALGQEDLGPLRQLWDGCALLSLPHAEAADLLELLREVLHRPSHAGAGGGVAAAARRRSDGREAAERSEGQEGEAEAVWPPERRLPGALARAGVEELAAPDALAVLAKRPDLAAAAADVAGAHLGVLQELLPVGAAQATLQLGTGAIQQLGAQGAEALQGLGLPASLPMSGAQASLQTGMAELKGLAGDAGRLFTGRLRSTLAGRRVG
;
A
#
# COMPACT_ATOMS: atom_id res chain seq x y z
N ARG A 1 38.02 -46.13 -51.02
CA ARG A 1 36.92 -46.80 -51.75
C ARG A 1 36.68 -48.20 -51.21
N ALA A 2 37.60 -49.16 -51.36
CA ALA A 2 37.45 -50.50 -50.75
C ALA A 2 37.13 -50.50 -49.24
N ARG A 3 37.71 -49.60 -48.44
CA ARG A 3 37.35 -49.43 -47.01
C ARG A 3 35.93 -48.87 -46.79
N LEU A 4 35.45 -48.00 -47.67
CA LEU A 4 34.07 -47.47 -47.65
C LEU A 4 33.07 -48.53 -48.11
N ASP A 5 33.44 -49.32 -49.12
CA ASP A 5 32.60 -50.42 -49.64
C ASP A 5 32.49 -51.55 -48.61
N ALA A 6 33.59 -51.87 -47.92
CA ALA A 6 33.61 -52.80 -46.78
C ALA A 6 32.75 -52.27 -45.62
N ALA A 7 32.90 -51.00 -45.24
CA ALA A 7 32.06 -50.37 -44.22
C ALA A 7 30.57 -50.36 -44.61
N GLY A 8 30.23 -50.14 -45.89
CA GLY A 8 28.86 -50.18 -46.39
C GLY A 8 28.25 -51.59 -46.44
N ALA A 9 29.06 -52.63 -46.63
CA ALA A 9 28.63 -54.02 -46.54
C ALA A 9 28.45 -54.47 -45.09
N ASP A 10 29.34 -54.06 -44.20
CA ASP A 10 29.23 -54.30 -42.76
C ASP A 10 28.03 -53.55 -42.17
N TRP A 11 27.76 -52.32 -42.63
CA TRP A 11 26.57 -51.57 -42.27
C TRP A 11 25.28 -52.25 -42.75
N ARG A 12 25.23 -52.74 -43.99
CA ARG A 12 24.06 -53.49 -44.49
C ARG A 12 23.79 -54.74 -43.67
N ARG A 13 24.84 -55.51 -43.32
CA ARG A 13 24.71 -56.67 -42.43
C ARG A 13 24.27 -56.27 -41.02
N ALA A 14 24.80 -55.19 -40.46
CA ALA A 14 24.39 -54.67 -39.16
C ALA A 14 22.94 -54.15 -39.16
N SER A 15 22.51 -53.50 -40.25
CA SER A 15 21.15 -53.01 -40.47
C SER A 15 20.14 -54.14 -40.61
N GLU A 16 20.46 -55.18 -41.40
CA GLU A 16 19.65 -56.39 -41.51
C GLU A 16 19.60 -57.17 -40.20
N ALA A 17 20.73 -57.28 -39.49
CA ALA A 17 20.77 -57.87 -38.15
C ALA A 17 19.96 -57.07 -37.13
N CYS A 18 20.01 -55.73 -37.18
CA CYS A 18 19.16 -54.86 -36.37
C CYS A 18 17.67 -54.99 -36.72
N ARG A 19 17.31 -55.07 -38.02
CA ARG A 19 15.91 -55.33 -38.45
C ARG A 19 15.43 -56.70 -37.96
N GLY A 20 16.28 -57.73 -38.06
CA GLY A 20 15.98 -59.07 -37.55
C GLY A 20 15.84 -59.10 -36.02
N ALA A 21 16.75 -58.45 -35.30
CA ALA A 21 16.73 -58.35 -33.84
C ALA A 21 15.57 -57.50 -33.32
N ALA A 22 15.19 -56.42 -34.01
CA ALA A 22 14.02 -55.60 -33.73
C ALA A 22 12.69 -56.38 -33.87
N CYS A 23 12.68 -57.45 -34.67
CA CYS A 23 11.54 -58.37 -34.80
C CYS A 23 11.54 -59.52 -33.78
N ALA A 24 12.69 -59.88 -33.17
CA ALA A 24 12.83 -61.11 -32.37
C ALA A 24 13.27 -60.92 -30.91
N ARG A 25 13.84 -59.78 -30.52
CA ARG A 25 14.24 -59.45 -29.14
C ARG A 25 13.32 -58.40 -28.52
N THR A 26 13.28 -58.34 -27.18
CA THR A 26 12.71 -57.20 -26.45
C THR A 26 13.42 -55.92 -26.90
N LEU A 27 12.73 -55.14 -27.74
CA LEU A 27 13.18 -53.90 -28.39
C LEU A 27 13.79 -52.83 -27.47
N LEU A 28 13.66 -52.98 -26.15
CA LEU A 28 14.24 -52.09 -25.14
C LEU A 28 15.77 -52.07 -25.19
N ASP A 29 16.42 -53.23 -25.31
CA ASP A 29 17.88 -53.30 -25.37
C ASP A 29 18.40 -52.75 -26.71
N ALA A 30 17.67 -53.06 -27.80
CA ALA A 30 18.01 -52.59 -29.14
C ALA A 30 17.80 -51.07 -29.33
N ALA A 31 16.85 -50.45 -28.62
CA ALA A 31 16.58 -49.02 -28.72
C ALA A 31 17.62 -48.16 -27.97
N ALA A 32 18.13 -48.65 -26.83
CA ALA A 32 19.20 -47.98 -26.10
C ALA A 32 20.52 -47.99 -26.90
N ASP A 33 20.85 -49.14 -27.51
CA ASP A 33 22.02 -49.27 -28.39
C ASP A 33 21.86 -48.47 -29.69
N ALA A 34 20.66 -48.42 -30.26
CA ALA A 34 20.38 -47.62 -31.46
C ALA A 34 20.50 -46.11 -31.20
N GLY A 35 20.16 -45.62 -30.00
CA GLY A 35 20.32 -44.21 -29.63
C GLY A 35 21.77 -43.77 -29.43
N GLY A 36 22.66 -44.69 -29.02
CA GLY A 36 24.11 -44.49 -29.02
C GLY A 36 24.67 -44.46 -30.45
N LEU A 37 24.36 -45.49 -31.23
CA LEU A 37 24.74 -45.60 -32.64
C LEU A 37 24.28 -44.41 -33.49
N LEU A 38 23.07 -43.89 -33.26
CA LEU A 38 22.55 -42.72 -33.95
C LEU A 38 23.32 -41.44 -33.60
N ARG A 39 23.70 -41.24 -32.33
CA ARG A 39 24.54 -40.10 -31.94
C ARG A 39 25.92 -40.17 -32.58
N ASP A 40 26.52 -41.36 -32.59
CA ASP A 40 27.82 -41.59 -33.22
C ASP A 40 27.75 -41.40 -34.75
N LEU A 41 26.67 -41.86 -35.39
CA LEU A 41 26.41 -41.65 -36.81
C LEU A 41 26.12 -40.20 -37.17
N GLN A 42 25.44 -39.45 -36.29
CA GLN A 42 25.13 -38.04 -36.51
C GLN A 42 26.37 -37.16 -36.28
N ALA A 43 27.27 -37.56 -35.39
CA ALA A 43 28.62 -36.98 -35.31
C ALA A 43 29.44 -37.26 -36.58
N HIS A 44 29.30 -38.46 -37.17
CA HIS A 44 29.94 -38.81 -38.45
C HIS A 44 29.28 -38.15 -39.68
N HIS A 45 27.98 -37.85 -39.65
CA HIS A 45 27.25 -37.16 -40.71
C HIS A 45 27.88 -35.81 -41.07
N ASN A 46 28.31 -35.07 -40.03
CA ASN A 46 28.99 -33.79 -40.18
C ASN A 46 30.35 -33.91 -40.89
N TRP A 47 30.91 -35.13 -40.99
CA TRP A 47 32.19 -35.43 -41.64
C TRP A 47 32.05 -35.98 -43.07
N THR A 48 30.93 -36.65 -43.40
CA THR A 48 30.80 -37.40 -44.66
C THR A 48 30.00 -36.70 -45.77
N GLY A 49 29.36 -35.57 -45.49
CA GLY A 49 28.55 -34.84 -46.48
C GLY A 49 27.35 -35.65 -47.01
N SER A 50 26.79 -35.21 -48.13
CA SER A 50 25.52 -35.67 -48.73
C SER A 50 25.45 -37.16 -49.14
N SER A 51 26.54 -37.92 -49.04
CA SER A 51 26.60 -39.33 -49.48
C SER A 51 25.78 -40.32 -48.64
N LEU A 52 25.26 -39.91 -47.48
CA LEU A 52 24.49 -40.78 -46.57
C LEU A 52 23.05 -40.31 -46.35
N ALA A 53 22.56 -39.32 -47.10
CA ALA A 53 21.22 -38.74 -46.90
C ALA A 53 20.10 -39.81 -46.87
N ASP A 54 20.10 -40.75 -47.82
CA ASP A 54 19.10 -41.83 -47.89
C ASP A 54 19.10 -42.73 -46.65
N VAL A 55 20.28 -42.98 -46.04
CA VAL A 55 20.40 -43.77 -44.81
C VAL A 55 19.84 -43.02 -43.61
N PHE A 56 20.05 -41.70 -43.55
CA PHE A 56 19.46 -40.86 -42.50
C PHE A 56 17.94 -40.71 -42.67
N ASP A 57 17.42 -40.69 -43.90
CA ASP A 57 15.99 -40.72 -44.17
C ASP A 57 15.34 -42.05 -43.78
N GLU A 58 15.98 -43.18 -44.06
CA GLU A 58 15.55 -44.51 -43.58
C GLU A 58 15.59 -44.60 -42.05
N LEU A 59 16.66 -44.11 -41.41
CA LEU A 59 16.77 -44.05 -39.95
C LEU A 59 15.69 -43.14 -39.35
N GLY A 60 15.41 -42.00 -39.98
CA GLY A 60 14.33 -41.09 -39.59
C GLY A 60 12.96 -41.76 -39.74
N ALA A 61 12.73 -42.52 -40.81
CA ALA A 61 11.52 -43.31 -41.00
C ALA A 61 11.36 -44.41 -39.93
N PHE A 62 12.46 -45.09 -39.59
CA PHE A 62 12.48 -46.11 -38.54
C PHE A 62 12.23 -45.49 -37.15
N GLN A 63 12.85 -44.35 -36.84
CA GLN A 63 12.57 -43.58 -35.63
C GLN A 63 11.10 -43.16 -35.53
N ARG A 64 10.50 -42.68 -36.64
CA ARG A 64 9.06 -42.35 -36.69
C ARG A 64 8.19 -43.58 -36.43
N LEU A 65 8.55 -44.74 -36.99
CA LEU A 65 7.83 -46.00 -36.76
C LEU A 65 7.95 -46.48 -35.31
N LEU A 66 9.15 -46.41 -34.73
CA LEU A 66 9.37 -46.73 -33.31
C LEU A 66 8.58 -45.76 -32.42
N ALA A 67 8.65 -44.45 -32.66
CA ALA A 67 7.87 -43.45 -31.94
C ALA A 67 6.36 -43.71 -32.04
N LYS A 68 5.86 -44.10 -33.23
CA LYS A 68 4.46 -44.48 -33.44
C LYS A 68 4.11 -45.76 -32.67
N LYS A 69 4.96 -46.78 -32.69
CA LYS A 69 4.77 -48.03 -31.93
C LYS A 69 4.73 -47.76 -30.43
N TYR A 70 5.69 -47.01 -29.88
CA TYR A 70 5.72 -46.64 -28.47
C TYR A 70 4.51 -45.76 -28.10
N GLY A 71 4.13 -44.82 -28.96
CA GLY A 71 2.92 -44.02 -28.80
C GLY A 71 1.67 -44.89 -28.71
N LEU A 72 1.49 -45.84 -29.63
CA LEU A 72 0.37 -46.79 -29.61
C LEU A 72 0.39 -47.69 -28.38
N GLN A 73 1.55 -48.22 -27.98
CA GLN A 73 1.68 -49.02 -26.75
C GLN A 73 1.27 -48.22 -25.51
N ARG A 74 1.65 -46.95 -25.42
CA ARG A 74 1.24 -46.07 -24.32
C ARG A 74 -0.25 -45.74 -24.37
N ILE A 75 -0.83 -45.56 -25.55
CA ILE A 75 -2.29 -45.37 -25.73
C ILE A 75 -3.04 -46.61 -25.24
N VAL A 76 -2.63 -47.80 -25.67
CA VAL A 76 -3.25 -49.07 -25.25
C VAL A 76 -3.11 -49.25 -23.74
N ALA A 77 -1.92 -49.06 -23.18
CA ALA A 77 -1.71 -49.15 -21.73
C ALA A 77 -2.56 -48.13 -20.94
N MET A 78 -2.71 -46.90 -21.45
CA MET A 78 -3.58 -45.89 -20.85
C MET A 78 -5.05 -46.34 -20.91
N MET A 79 -5.52 -46.82 -22.06
CA MET A 79 -6.90 -47.30 -22.22
C MET A 79 -7.18 -48.48 -21.30
N GLU A 80 -6.34 -49.52 -21.31
CA GLU A 80 -6.49 -50.71 -20.46
C GLU A 80 -6.52 -50.35 -18.98
N LYS A 81 -5.60 -49.49 -18.52
CA LYS A 81 -5.59 -49.03 -17.13
C LYS A 81 -6.80 -48.18 -16.77
N THR A 82 -7.18 -47.22 -17.61
CA THR A 82 -8.37 -46.40 -17.34
C THR A 82 -9.64 -47.25 -17.32
N ASP A 83 -9.77 -48.22 -18.21
CA ASP A 83 -10.93 -49.11 -18.27
C ASP A 83 -10.95 -50.07 -17.07
N ALA A 84 -9.82 -50.63 -16.66
CA ALA A 84 -9.70 -51.46 -15.45
C ALA A 84 -10.02 -50.67 -14.17
N ILE A 85 -9.51 -49.44 -14.04
CA ILE A 85 -9.82 -48.57 -12.90
C ILE A 85 -11.30 -48.18 -12.91
N ARG A 86 -11.86 -47.88 -14.08
CA ARG A 86 -13.28 -47.56 -14.23
C ARG A 86 -14.17 -48.73 -13.81
N GLU A 87 -13.89 -49.93 -14.30
CA GLU A 87 -14.60 -51.17 -13.92
C GLU A 87 -14.53 -51.38 -12.39
N ALA A 88 -13.34 -51.25 -11.79
CA ALA A 88 -13.15 -51.37 -10.36
C ALA A 88 -13.88 -50.28 -9.55
N ALA A 89 -13.86 -49.03 -10.02
CA ALA A 89 -14.56 -47.92 -9.37
C ALA A 89 -16.09 -48.13 -9.37
N PHE A 90 -16.65 -48.69 -10.44
CA PHE A 90 -18.07 -49.06 -10.50
C PHE A 90 -18.41 -50.30 -9.67
N ALA A 91 -17.48 -51.26 -9.57
CA ALA A 91 -17.63 -52.46 -8.74
C ALA A 91 -17.32 -52.20 -7.25
N TRP A 92 -16.87 -51.01 -6.87
CA TRP A 92 -16.31 -50.73 -5.55
C TRP A 92 -17.27 -51.00 -4.39
N ARG A 93 -18.59 -50.90 -4.60
CA ARG A 93 -19.57 -51.29 -3.57
C ARG A 93 -19.41 -52.74 -3.08
N SER A 94 -18.76 -53.59 -3.87
CA SER A 94 -18.45 -54.98 -3.55
C SER A 94 -16.96 -55.30 -3.43
N ALA A 95 -16.06 -54.36 -3.71
CA ALA A 95 -14.62 -54.62 -3.76
C ALA A 95 -13.90 -54.04 -2.54
N ASP A 96 -13.01 -54.83 -1.94
CA ASP A 96 -12.30 -54.47 -0.71
C ASP A 96 -11.29 -53.30 -0.88
N ALA A 97 -10.89 -52.96 -2.11
CA ALA A 97 -9.91 -51.90 -2.37
C ALA A 97 -10.08 -51.21 -3.73
N LEU A 98 -9.87 -49.89 -3.76
CA LEU A 98 -9.75 -49.11 -5.00
C LEU A 98 -8.33 -49.26 -5.58
N PRO A 99 -8.17 -49.36 -6.91
CA PRO A 99 -6.86 -49.53 -7.56
C PRO A 99 -6.09 -48.20 -7.66
N LEU A 100 -5.85 -47.54 -6.52
CA LEU A 100 -5.21 -46.21 -6.45
C LEU A 100 -3.78 -46.22 -6.97
N ALA A 101 -3.04 -47.33 -6.80
CA ALA A 101 -1.70 -47.46 -7.37
C ALA A 101 -1.72 -47.39 -8.91
N ALA A 102 -2.70 -48.02 -9.56
CA ALA A 102 -2.85 -47.93 -11.02
C ALA A 102 -3.25 -46.51 -11.46
N LEU A 103 -4.04 -45.80 -10.65
CA LEU A 103 -4.43 -44.42 -10.90
C LEU A 103 -3.22 -43.46 -10.82
N GLU A 104 -2.33 -43.65 -9.85
CA GLU A 104 -1.11 -42.84 -9.67
C GLU A 104 -0.10 -42.99 -10.82
N GLU A 105 -0.14 -44.09 -11.56
CA GLU A 105 0.72 -44.31 -12.73
C GLU A 105 0.20 -43.59 -14.00
N LEU A 106 -1.08 -43.22 -14.05
CA LEU A 106 -1.70 -42.65 -15.25
C LEU A 106 -1.12 -41.28 -15.67
N PRO A 107 -0.83 -40.32 -14.77
CA PRO A 107 -0.19 -39.06 -15.17
C PRO A 107 1.13 -39.27 -15.94
N GLY A 108 1.99 -40.18 -15.47
CA GLY A 108 3.23 -40.54 -16.16
C GLY A 108 3.00 -41.14 -17.55
N ILE A 109 1.97 -41.98 -17.69
CA ILE A 109 1.58 -42.54 -18.99
C ILE A 109 1.06 -41.42 -19.91
N CYS A 110 0.19 -40.54 -19.40
CA CYS A 110 -0.38 -39.40 -20.13
C CYS A 110 0.69 -38.40 -20.59
N ALA A 111 1.67 -38.08 -19.73
CA ALA A 111 2.81 -37.23 -20.07
C ALA A 111 3.60 -37.80 -21.26
N GLY A 112 3.74 -39.13 -21.28
CA GLY A 112 4.40 -39.88 -22.34
C GLY A 112 3.60 -40.05 -23.64
N LEU A 113 2.33 -39.64 -23.71
CA LEU A 113 1.53 -39.73 -24.93
C LEU A 113 1.99 -38.72 -26.00
N PRO A 114 1.79 -39.02 -27.29
CA PRO A 114 1.97 -38.04 -28.35
C PRO A 114 1.13 -36.77 -28.07
N PRO A 115 1.62 -35.56 -28.43
CA PRO A 115 0.93 -34.30 -28.10
C PRO A 115 -0.55 -34.26 -28.51
N HIS A 116 -0.88 -34.78 -29.70
CA HIS A 116 -2.25 -34.85 -30.21
C HIS A 116 -3.17 -35.84 -29.46
N CYS A 117 -2.59 -36.80 -28.72
CA CYS A 117 -3.34 -37.77 -27.91
C CYS A 117 -3.37 -37.40 -26.41
N ARG A 118 -2.48 -36.52 -25.96
CA ARG A 118 -2.35 -36.17 -24.54
C ARG A 118 -3.64 -35.59 -23.98
N ALA A 119 -4.29 -34.67 -24.71
CA ALA A 119 -5.56 -34.08 -24.29
C ALA A 119 -6.66 -35.14 -24.09
N ALA A 120 -6.78 -36.10 -25.01
CA ALA A 120 -7.73 -37.20 -24.88
C ALA A 120 -7.40 -38.13 -23.69
N GLY A 121 -6.11 -38.42 -23.47
CA GLY A 121 -5.66 -39.19 -22.31
C GLY A 121 -5.97 -38.50 -20.98
N LEU A 122 -5.71 -37.19 -20.88
CA LEU A 122 -6.04 -36.39 -19.71
C LEU A 122 -7.56 -36.30 -19.47
N GLY A 123 -8.36 -36.16 -20.54
CA GLY A 123 -9.82 -36.20 -20.44
C GLY A 123 -10.34 -37.54 -19.89
N ARG A 124 -9.74 -38.67 -20.30
CA ARG A 124 -10.09 -39.99 -19.73
C ARG A 124 -9.67 -40.13 -18.27
N LEU A 125 -8.48 -39.65 -17.91
CA LEU A 125 -8.03 -39.64 -16.51
C LEU A 125 -9.00 -38.83 -15.63
N GLN A 126 -9.38 -37.63 -16.05
CA GLN A 126 -10.36 -36.80 -15.35
C GLN A 126 -11.73 -37.49 -15.22
N PHE A 127 -12.18 -38.18 -16.27
CA PHE A 127 -13.42 -38.96 -16.25
C PHE A 127 -13.41 -40.06 -15.17
N VAL A 128 -12.26 -40.69 -14.93
CA VAL A 128 -12.11 -41.76 -13.92
C VAL A 128 -11.95 -41.21 -12.50
N ILE A 129 -11.30 -40.06 -12.34
CA ILE A 129 -11.09 -39.40 -11.04
C ILE A 129 -12.44 -39.05 -10.38
N GLY A 130 -13.42 -38.53 -11.14
CA GLY A 130 -14.70 -38.08 -10.62
C GLY A 130 -15.48 -39.15 -9.81
N PRO A 131 -15.75 -40.33 -10.39
CA PRO A 131 -16.39 -41.44 -9.68
C PRO A 131 -15.61 -41.90 -8.44
N ILE A 132 -14.28 -42.03 -8.53
CA ILE A 132 -13.43 -42.46 -7.40
C ILE A 132 -13.48 -41.45 -6.25
N ARG A 133 -13.36 -40.16 -6.56
CA ARG A 133 -13.50 -39.07 -5.58
C ARG A 133 -14.85 -39.15 -4.89
N THR A 134 -15.94 -39.28 -5.65
CA THR A 134 -17.31 -39.34 -5.12
C THR A 134 -17.50 -40.55 -4.20
N ALA A 135 -16.98 -41.69 -4.62
CA ALA A 135 -16.93 -42.92 -3.85
C ALA A 135 -16.23 -42.71 -2.50
N LEU A 136 -14.97 -42.25 -2.52
CA LEU A 136 -14.17 -42.02 -1.31
C LEU A 136 -14.82 -40.99 -0.37
N LEU A 137 -15.38 -39.91 -0.91
CA LEU A 137 -16.11 -38.90 -0.13
C LEU A 137 -17.31 -39.51 0.61
N HIS A 138 -18.12 -40.33 -0.08
CA HIS A 138 -19.27 -40.98 0.53
C HIS A 138 -18.86 -41.96 1.63
N SER A 139 -17.80 -42.75 1.41
CA SER A 139 -17.29 -43.66 2.43
C SER A 139 -16.70 -42.92 3.61
N LEU A 140 -15.97 -41.81 3.39
CA LEU A 140 -15.46 -41.00 4.49
C LEU A 140 -16.61 -40.43 5.31
N GLN A 141 -17.67 -39.91 4.67
CA GLN A 141 -18.87 -39.44 5.38
C GLN A 141 -19.59 -40.55 6.15
N GLY A 142 -19.61 -41.78 5.63
CA GLY A 142 -20.13 -42.95 6.32
C GLY A 142 -19.32 -43.28 7.58
N VAL A 143 -18.00 -43.36 7.43
CA VAL A 143 -17.07 -43.66 8.53
C VAL A 143 -17.07 -42.57 9.60
N LEU A 144 -17.17 -41.29 9.21
CA LEU A 144 -17.29 -40.19 10.16
C LEU A 144 -18.55 -40.32 11.03
N ARG A 145 -19.68 -40.76 10.45
CA ARG A 145 -20.90 -41.07 11.24
C ARG A 145 -20.69 -42.26 12.18
N GLU A 146 -19.91 -43.27 11.77
CA GLU A 146 -19.60 -44.43 12.61
C GLU A 146 -18.72 -44.10 13.82
N THR A 147 -17.96 -43.00 13.79
CA THR A 147 -17.19 -42.56 14.97
C THR A 147 -18.09 -42.23 16.16
N GLY A 148 -19.35 -41.85 15.91
CA GLY A 148 -20.29 -41.37 16.93
C GLY A 148 -19.85 -40.10 17.67
N ARG A 149 -18.71 -39.52 17.27
CA ARG A 149 -18.09 -38.34 17.89
C ARG A 149 -17.85 -37.20 16.89
N TRP A 150 -18.07 -37.40 15.61
CA TRP A 150 -17.87 -36.38 14.57
C TRP A 150 -19.20 -35.95 13.94
N PRO A 151 -19.63 -34.67 14.07
CA PRO A 151 -19.00 -33.59 14.84
C PRO A 151 -19.01 -33.86 16.35
N LEU A 152 -18.05 -33.26 17.07
CA LEU A 152 -17.99 -33.30 18.52
C LEU A 152 -19.21 -32.58 19.08
N ASP A 153 -20.07 -33.32 19.76
CA ASP A 153 -21.11 -32.73 20.60
C ASP A 153 -20.51 -32.33 21.95
N SER A 154 -20.99 -31.22 22.52
CA SER A 154 -20.48 -30.67 23.79
C SER A 154 -20.50 -31.69 24.93
N ALA A 155 -21.45 -32.63 24.90
CA ALA A 155 -21.51 -33.74 25.85
C ALA A 155 -20.42 -34.80 25.59
N ALA A 156 -20.17 -35.12 24.32
CA ALA A 156 -19.18 -36.13 23.89
C ALA A 156 -17.74 -35.65 24.06
N ALA A 157 -17.50 -34.33 23.99
CA ALA A 157 -16.19 -33.72 24.22
C ALA A 157 -15.60 -34.00 25.62
N SER A 158 -16.47 -34.26 26.62
CA SER A 158 -16.04 -34.56 27.99
C SER A 158 -15.51 -35.99 28.19
N ALA A 159 -15.83 -36.92 27.28
CA ALA A 159 -15.40 -38.30 27.39
C ALA A 159 -13.94 -38.43 26.94
N PRO A 160 -13.03 -39.01 27.77
CA PRO A 160 -11.65 -39.20 27.38
C PRO A 160 -11.60 -39.96 26.04
N PRO A 161 -10.72 -39.54 25.13
CA PRO A 161 -10.65 -40.16 23.83
C PRO A 161 -10.20 -41.61 23.96
N ALA A 162 -10.97 -42.52 23.36
CA ALA A 162 -10.51 -43.88 23.19
C ALA A 162 -9.23 -43.86 22.37
N ALA A 163 -8.25 -44.68 22.76
CA ALA A 163 -7.05 -44.85 21.95
C ALA A 163 -7.47 -45.29 20.55
N VAL A 164 -6.96 -44.61 19.51
CA VAL A 164 -7.25 -44.93 18.10
C VAL A 164 -6.68 -46.32 17.81
N SER A 165 -7.54 -47.34 17.92
CA SER A 165 -7.14 -48.72 17.69
C SER A 165 -7.23 -49.06 16.21
N ARG A 166 -6.48 -50.08 15.80
CA ARG A 166 -6.59 -50.65 14.46
C ARG A 166 -8.04 -51.04 14.16
N GLY A 167 -8.54 -50.67 12.98
CA GLY A 167 -9.91 -50.98 12.54
C GLY A 167 -10.99 -50.08 13.17
N SER A 168 -10.63 -49.17 14.07
CA SER A 168 -11.55 -48.13 14.56
C SER A 168 -12.05 -47.26 13.39
N ALA A 169 -13.18 -46.57 13.61
CA ALA A 169 -13.74 -45.66 12.61
C ALA A 169 -12.77 -44.49 12.35
N GLU A 170 -12.12 -43.98 13.40
CA GLU A 170 -11.12 -42.91 13.34
C GLU A 170 -9.92 -43.34 12.46
N TRP A 171 -9.42 -44.56 12.65
CA TRP A 171 -8.34 -45.10 11.83
C TRP A 171 -8.74 -45.21 10.35
N ARG A 172 -9.95 -45.71 10.07
CA ARG A 172 -10.50 -45.78 8.70
C ARG A 172 -10.72 -44.40 8.09
N ALA A 173 -11.11 -43.40 8.89
CA ALA A 173 -11.26 -42.02 8.42
C ALA A 173 -9.92 -41.44 7.97
N VAL A 174 -8.84 -41.63 8.75
CA VAL A 174 -7.49 -41.21 8.37
C VAL A 174 -7.03 -41.92 7.09
N GLN A 175 -7.30 -43.22 6.95
CA GLN A 175 -7.01 -43.96 5.71
C GLN A 175 -7.73 -43.35 4.50
N LEU A 176 -9.03 -43.08 4.60
CA LEU A 176 -9.80 -42.48 3.52
C LEU A 176 -9.36 -41.04 3.21
N CYS A 177 -8.90 -40.28 4.20
CA CYS A 177 -8.27 -38.97 3.98
C CYS A 177 -6.97 -39.10 3.18
N ALA A 178 -6.12 -40.07 3.52
CA ALA A 178 -4.90 -40.36 2.76
C ALA A 178 -5.23 -40.72 1.31
N ASP A 179 -6.21 -41.60 1.11
CA ASP A 179 -6.62 -42.06 -0.22
C ASP A 179 -7.25 -40.93 -1.05
N LEU A 180 -8.07 -40.06 -0.45
CA LEU A 180 -8.56 -38.86 -1.12
C LEU A 180 -7.43 -37.93 -1.54
N GLN A 181 -6.45 -37.71 -0.67
CA GLN A 181 -5.31 -36.86 -0.96
C GLN A 181 -4.48 -37.42 -2.12
N ARG A 182 -4.29 -38.75 -2.20
CA ARG A 182 -3.63 -39.40 -3.35
C ARG A 182 -4.34 -39.12 -4.66
N VAL A 183 -5.67 -39.27 -4.69
CA VAL A 183 -6.48 -38.98 -5.89
C VAL A 183 -6.38 -37.49 -6.26
N GLN A 184 -6.37 -36.60 -5.27
CA GLN A 184 -6.19 -35.16 -5.49
C GLN A 184 -4.82 -34.84 -6.09
N CYS A 185 -3.75 -35.47 -5.63
CA CYS A 185 -2.42 -35.30 -6.21
C CYS A 185 -2.37 -35.72 -7.69
N VAL A 186 -3.03 -36.83 -8.05
CA VAL A 186 -3.18 -37.27 -9.45
C VAL A 186 -3.94 -36.25 -10.29
N GLU A 187 -5.02 -35.67 -9.76
CA GLU A 187 -5.79 -34.63 -10.47
C GLU A 187 -4.96 -33.36 -10.69
N GLN A 188 -4.22 -32.91 -9.67
CA GLN A 188 -3.34 -31.75 -9.76
C GLN A 188 -2.24 -31.96 -10.80
N GLU A 189 -1.64 -33.16 -10.84
CA GLU A 189 -0.65 -33.52 -11.87
C GLU A 189 -1.27 -33.54 -13.27
N ALA A 190 -2.48 -34.09 -13.41
CA ALA A 190 -3.21 -34.08 -14.68
C ALA A 190 -3.49 -32.65 -15.18
N ARG A 191 -3.88 -31.73 -14.28
CA ARG A 191 -4.08 -30.30 -14.60
C ARG A 191 -2.76 -29.64 -15.02
N ARG A 192 -1.65 -29.90 -14.33
CA ARG A 192 -0.31 -29.39 -14.70
C ARG A 192 0.14 -29.88 -16.08
N LEU A 193 -0.13 -31.14 -16.42
CA LEU A 193 0.16 -31.70 -17.75
C LEU A 193 -0.73 -31.09 -18.84
N GLY A 194 -1.97 -30.73 -18.49
CA GLY A 194 -2.92 -30.06 -19.38
C GLY A 194 -2.51 -28.62 -19.71
N SER A 195 -2.13 -27.84 -18.70
CA SER A 195 -1.67 -26.45 -18.91
C SER A 195 -0.38 -26.38 -19.72
N ALA A 196 0.57 -27.30 -19.50
CA ALA A 196 1.80 -27.39 -20.30
C ALA A 196 1.55 -27.74 -21.78
N ALA A 197 0.44 -28.41 -22.10
CA ALA A 197 0.10 -28.75 -23.48
C ALA A 197 -0.66 -27.63 -24.21
N GLY A 198 -1.22 -26.67 -23.47
CA GLY A 198 -2.14 -25.66 -23.99
C GLY A 198 -1.51 -24.68 -24.98
N GLY A 199 -0.21 -24.43 -24.93
CA GLY A 199 0.57 -23.58 -25.87
C GLY A 199 0.13 -22.11 -26.00
N ALA A 200 -1.09 -21.79 -25.62
CA ALA A 200 -1.64 -20.48 -25.46
C ALA A 200 -1.29 -20.03 -24.05
N GLU A 201 -0.54 -18.94 -23.96
CA GLU A 201 -0.47 -18.06 -22.80
C GLU A 201 -1.88 -17.55 -22.52
N SER A 202 -2.75 -18.41 -21.98
CA SER A 202 -4.00 -18.00 -21.38
C SER A 202 -3.63 -17.26 -20.11
N GLU A 203 -3.17 -16.03 -20.30
CA GLU A 203 -2.82 -15.08 -19.28
C GLU A 203 -3.97 -15.00 -18.27
N THR A 204 -3.66 -15.35 -17.04
CA THR A 204 -4.20 -14.67 -15.85
C THR A 204 -5.67 -14.86 -15.48
N CYS A 205 -6.29 -15.99 -15.82
CA CYS A 205 -7.40 -16.45 -14.96
C CYS A 205 -6.78 -16.98 -13.66
N ASN A 206 -6.38 -16.04 -12.79
CA ASN A 206 -5.98 -16.24 -11.41
C ASN A 206 -7.20 -16.67 -10.59
N ASP A 207 -8.02 -17.60 -11.08
CA ASP A 207 -9.12 -18.14 -10.30
C ASP A 207 -8.49 -18.70 -9.02
N PRO A 208 -8.78 -18.07 -7.87
CA PRO A 208 -8.20 -18.50 -6.62
C PRO A 208 -8.65 -19.93 -6.35
N PRO A 209 -7.84 -20.66 -5.58
CA PRO A 209 -7.64 -22.06 -5.79
C PRO A 209 -8.91 -22.85 -5.47
N ASP A 210 -9.51 -23.44 -6.50
CA ASP A 210 -10.29 -24.69 -6.39
C ASP A 210 -9.40 -25.88 -5.90
N GLN A 211 -8.20 -25.61 -5.37
CA GLN A 211 -7.32 -26.56 -4.67
C GLN A 211 -7.69 -26.70 -3.20
N GLN A 212 -8.96 -26.54 -2.85
CA GLN A 212 -9.42 -26.94 -1.53
C GLN A 212 -9.08 -28.43 -1.32
N ALA A 213 -8.39 -28.74 -0.22
CA ALA A 213 -8.04 -30.12 0.11
C ALA A 213 -9.33 -30.94 0.27
N TRP A 214 -9.55 -31.94 -0.58
CA TRP A 214 -10.82 -32.67 -0.64
C TRP A 214 -11.11 -33.43 0.65
N ALA A 215 -10.07 -33.97 1.28
CA ALA A 215 -10.18 -34.59 2.60
C ALA A 215 -10.66 -33.58 3.65
N CYS A 216 -10.06 -32.38 3.71
CA CYS A 216 -10.48 -31.35 4.66
C CYS A 216 -11.91 -30.85 4.38
N ALA A 217 -12.29 -30.69 3.11
CA ALA A 217 -13.66 -30.34 2.75
C ALA A 217 -14.68 -31.41 3.19
N ALA A 218 -14.31 -32.68 3.08
CA ALA A 218 -15.14 -33.79 3.54
C ALA A 218 -15.26 -33.83 5.07
N LEU A 219 -14.16 -33.60 5.79
CA LEU A 219 -14.13 -33.47 7.25
C LEU A 219 -14.98 -32.29 7.73
N ALA A 220 -14.91 -31.16 7.02
CA ALA A 220 -15.66 -29.95 7.34
C ALA A 220 -17.16 -30.06 7.04
N ALA A 221 -17.59 -30.92 6.12
CA ALA A 221 -18.97 -30.94 5.64
C ALA A 221 -20.03 -31.14 6.76
N PRO A 222 -19.85 -32.07 7.72
CA PRO A 222 -20.76 -32.17 8.88
C PRO A 222 -20.73 -30.91 9.77
N LEU A 223 -19.56 -30.26 9.92
CA LEU A 223 -19.40 -29.05 10.72
C LEU A 223 -20.16 -27.88 10.09
N ILE A 224 -20.01 -27.72 8.77
CA ILE A 224 -20.72 -26.72 7.96
C ILE A 224 -22.22 -26.98 7.99
N ALA A 225 -22.67 -28.23 7.87
CA ALA A 225 -24.09 -28.56 7.95
C ALA A 225 -24.70 -28.12 9.29
N ARG A 226 -23.98 -28.36 10.40
CA ARG A 226 -24.38 -27.91 11.73
C ARG A 226 -24.36 -26.38 11.85
N PHE A 227 -23.32 -25.73 11.36
CA PHE A 227 -23.24 -24.27 11.31
C PHE A 227 -24.43 -23.66 10.55
N ARG A 228 -24.71 -24.13 9.34
CA ARG A 228 -25.83 -23.65 8.52
C ARG A 228 -27.18 -23.88 9.19
N HIS A 229 -27.35 -25.02 9.87
CA HIS A 229 -28.57 -25.29 10.64
C HIS A 229 -28.81 -24.23 11.72
N HIS A 230 -27.76 -23.83 12.44
CA HIS A 230 -27.87 -22.85 13.52
C HIS A 230 -27.88 -21.41 13.03
N PHE A 231 -27.05 -21.03 12.05
CA PHE A 231 -26.79 -19.62 11.73
C PHE A 231 -27.32 -19.16 10.37
N CYS A 232 -27.73 -20.08 9.48
CA CYS A 232 -28.25 -19.75 8.15
C CYS A 232 -29.74 -20.07 7.99
N ARG A 233 -30.35 -20.82 8.91
CA ARG A 233 -31.78 -21.13 8.85
C ARG A 233 -32.61 -19.91 9.32
N PRO A 234 -33.57 -19.40 8.53
CA PRO A 234 -34.36 -18.22 8.89
C PRO A 234 -35.14 -18.33 10.21
N GLY A 235 -35.55 -19.54 10.59
CA GLY A 235 -36.28 -19.79 11.84
C GLY A 235 -35.39 -20.08 13.05
N SER A 236 -34.06 -20.03 12.92
CA SER A 236 -33.17 -20.24 14.05
C SER A 236 -33.01 -18.97 14.87
N GLU A 237 -33.14 -19.08 16.20
CA GLU A 237 -32.92 -17.97 17.15
C GLU A 237 -31.48 -17.43 17.11
N LEU A 238 -30.54 -18.21 16.57
CA LEU A 238 -29.13 -17.85 16.45
C LEU A 238 -28.81 -17.19 15.10
N CYS A 239 -29.72 -17.26 14.12
CA CYS A 239 -29.59 -16.58 12.83
C CYS A 239 -29.93 -15.08 12.98
N ARG A 240 -29.09 -14.37 13.74
CA ARG A 240 -29.30 -12.96 14.07
C ARG A 240 -28.37 -12.05 13.27
N MET A 241 -28.92 -10.99 12.69
CA MET A 241 -28.16 -9.96 11.96
C MET A 241 -27.37 -9.05 12.90
N ASP A 242 -27.88 -8.83 14.12
CA ASP A 242 -27.26 -7.99 15.14
C ASP A 242 -26.22 -8.70 16.01
N LYS A 243 -26.07 -10.02 15.82
CA LYS A 243 -25.12 -10.88 16.54
C LYS A 243 -24.21 -11.71 15.61
N PRO A 244 -23.53 -11.09 14.61
CA PRO A 244 -22.61 -11.81 13.74
C PRO A 244 -21.45 -12.44 14.52
N GLU A 245 -21.08 -11.87 15.67
CA GLU A 245 -20.00 -12.39 16.53
C GLU A 245 -20.24 -13.82 17.01
N TRP A 246 -21.50 -14.25 17.16
CA TRP A 246 -21.83 -15.61 17.58
C TRP A 246 -21.51 -16.63 16.51
N ALA A 247 -21.81 -16.31 15.24
CA ALA A 247 -21.52 -17.18 14.11
C ALA A 247 -20.01 -17.36 13.92
N PHE A 248 -19.26 -16.26 13.97
CA PHE A 248 -17.80 -16.30 13.80
C PHE A 248 -17.10 -17.01 14.95
N ARG A 249 -17.48 -16.70 16.20
CA ARG A 249 -16.93 -17.39 17.38
C ARG A 249 -17.22 -18.89 17.31
N TYR A 250 -18.44 -19.28 16.95
CA TYR A 250 -18.81 -20.67 16.80
C TYR A 250 -17.97 -21.39 15.73
N LEU A 251 -17.63 -20.73 14.61
CA LEU A 251 -16.74 -21.31 13.60
C LEU A 251 -15.31 -21.48 14.12
N VAL A 252 -14.78 -20.54 14.90
CA VAL A 252 -13.46 -20.65 15.53
C VAL A 252 -13.44 -21.77 16.57
N ASP A 253 -14.44 -21.83 17.45
CA ASP A 253 -14.56 -22.88 18.46
C ASP A 253 -14.67 -24.27 17.78
N LEU A 254 -15.52 -24.40 16.75
CA LEU A 254 -15.60 -25.62 15.93
C LEU A 254 -14.24 -25.98 15.33
N LEU A 255 -13.54 -25.01 14.74
CA LEU A 255 -12.25 -25.25 14.12
C LEU A 255 -11.22 -25.76 15.14
N SER A 256 -11.07 -25.08 16.28
CA SER A 256 -10.10 -25.43 17.32
C SER A 256 -10.36 -26.81 17.91
N ASP A 257 -11.61 -27.12 18.27
CA ASP A 257 -11.98 -28.40 18.88
C ASP A 257 -11.75 -29.57 17.92
N HIS A 258 -12.15 -29.41 16.66
CA HIS A 258 -12.10 -30.48 15.68
C HIS A 258 -10.72 -30.66 15.07
N LEU A 259 -9.92 -29.59 14.99
CA LEU A 259 -8.53 -29.70 14.56
C LEU A 259 -7.69 -30.51 15.55
N ALA A 260 -7.84 -30.26 16.85
CA ALA A 260 -7.15 -31.03 17.88
C ALA A 260 -7.50 -32.53 17.82
N GLU A 261 -8.76 -32.84 17.52
CA GLU A 261 -9.25 -34.21 17.31
C GLU A 261 -8.61 -34.87 16.08
N VAL A 262 -8.59 -34.18 14.94
CA VAL A 262 -7.97 -34.68 13.70
C VAL A 262 -6.46 -34.85 13.87
N ASP A 263 -5.78 -33.89 14.49
CA ASP A 263 -4.34 -33.98 14.76
C ASP A 263 -4.02 -35.17 15.66
N ARG A 264 -4.88 -35.48 16.63
CA ARG A 264 -4.74 -36.69 17.44
C ARG A 264 -4.91 -37.97 16.62
N TRP A 265 -5.90 -38.02 15.73
CA TRP A 265 -6.08 -39.17 14.84
C TRP A 265 -4.87 -39.38 13.93
N MET A 266 -4.34 -38.28 13.36
CA MET A 266 -3.16 -38.28 12.49
C MET A 266 -1.91 -38.67 13.27
N ALA A 267 -1.70 -38.15 14.47
CA ALA A 267 -0.56 -38.48 15.32
C ALA A 267 -0.58 -39.94 15.77
N ALA A 268 -1.75 -40.54 16.00
CA ALA A 268 -1.85 -41.96 16.30
C ALA A 268 -1.43 -42.86 15.13
N VAL A 269 -1.57 -42.37 13.89
CA VAL A 269 -1.18 -43.09 12.67
C VAL A 269 0.29 -42.84 12.29
N VAL A 270 0.76 -41.59 12.39
CA VAL A 270 2.10 -41.16 11.96
C VAL A 270 3.14 -41.28 13.08
N GLY A 271 2.74 -40.99 14.33
CA GLY A 271 3.60 -40.69 15.48
C GLY A 271 4.06 -41.89 16.32
N GLY A 272 4.17 -43.09 15.75
CA GLY A 272 4.61 -44.29 16.45
C GLY A 272 6.08 -44.34 16.90
N GLY A 273 6.76 -43.21 17.19
CA GLY A 273 8.21 -43.19 17.23
C GLY A 273 8.94 -42.11 18.04
N THR A 274 8.45 -41.68 19.20
CA THR A 274 9.27 -40.81 20.08
C THR A 274 9.71 -41.42 21.43
N GLY A 275 9.45 -42.70 21.73
CA GLY A 275 9.88 -43.22 23.05
C GLY A 275 10.09 -44.70 23.33
N VAL A 276 9.55 -45.67 22.57
CA VAL A 276 9.75 -47.11 22.88
C VAL A 276 9.83 -47.92 21.59
N GLU A 277 11.05 -48.15 21.10
CA GLU A 277 11.37 -48.49 19.71
C GLU A 277 11.11 -49.94 19.23
N THR A 278 10.63 -50.88 20.05
CA THR A 278 10.70 -52.31 19.66
C THR A 278 9.39 -53.01 19.33
N HIS A 279 8.22 -52.44 19.65
CA HIS A 279 6.93 -53.11 19.38
C HIS A 279 6.00 -52.35 18.41
N ALA A 280 6.29 -51.10 18.03
CA ALA A 280 5.45 -50.31 17.13
C ALA A 280 5.68 -50.62 15.62
N ARG A 281 6.77 -51.31 15.27
CA ARG A 281 7.13 -51.58 13.87
C ARG A 281 6.17 -52.53 13.15
N ASP A 282 5.51 -53.43 13.87
CA ASP A 282 4.50 -54.34 13.29
C ASP A 282 3.16 -53.63 13.01
N ALA A 283 2.89 -52.49 13.64
CA ALA A 283 1.69 -51.69 13.38
C ALA A 283 1.83 -50.82 12.11
N LEU A 284 3.06 -50.41 11.75
CA LEU A 284 3.37 -49.62 10.55
C LEU A 284 3.14 -50.36 9.21
N GLY A 285 2.94 -51.68 9.23
CA GLY A 285 2.76 -52.48 8.02
C GLY A 285 1.44 -52.30 7.26
N GLN A 286 0.58 -51.36 7.67
CA GLN A 286 -0.79 -51.24 7.14
C GLN A 286 -1.05 -50.04 6.24
N PHE A 287 -0.42 -48.90 6.52
CA PHE A 287 -0.45 -47.79 5.59
C PHE A 287 0.61 -48.04 4.52
N SER A 288 0.19 -47.98 3.26
CA SER A 288 1.15 -48.02 2.16
C SER A 288 2.08 -46.78 2.24
N PRO A 289 3.33 -46.88 1.77
CA PRO A 289 4.21 -45.72 1.68
C PRO A 289 3.60 -44.54 0.92
N ALA A 290 2.73 -44.81 -0.06
CA ALA A 290 2.00 -43.78 -0.80
C ALA A 290 0.98 -43.04 0.08
N GLN A 291 0.28 -43.75 0.96
CA GLN A 291 -0.66 -43.13 1.90
C GLN A 291 0.07 -42.29 2.96
N LEU A 292 1.20 -42.76 3.50
CA LEU A 292 1.99 -41.97 4.44
C LEU A 292 2.47 -40.67 3.80
N ARG A 293 3.02 -40.72 2.57
CA ARG A 293 3.41 -39.52 1.82
C ARG A 293 2.24 -38.58 1.55
N ALA A 294 1.05 -39.13 1.29
CA ALA A 294 -0.14 -38.31 1.09
C ALA A 294 -0.60 -37.65 2.40
N LEU A 295 -0.53 -38.34 3.53
CA LEU A 295 -0.83 -37.77 4.85
C LEU A 295 0.18 -36.69 5.24
N GLU A 296 1.45 -36.85 4.91
CA GLU A 296 2.48 -35.81 5.10
C GLU A 296 2.20 -34.54 4.28
N GLN A 297 1.56 -34.67 3.12
CA GLN A 297 1.13 -33.55 2.27
C GLN A 297 -0.19 -32.92 2.73
N LEU A 298 -0.99 -33.65 3.51
CA LEU A 298 -2.24 -33.16 4.06
C LEU A 298 -1.92 -32.33 5.31
N VAL A 299 -2.12 -31.01 5.23
CA VAL A 299 -2.01 -30.11 6.39
C VAL A 299 -3.44 -29.83 6.89
N PRO A 300 -3.94 -30.55 7.92
CA PRO A 300 -5.34 -30.44 8.33
C PRO A 300 -5.70 -29.04 8.81
N SER A 301 -4.79 -28.39 9.55
CA SER A 301 -4.97 -27.03 10.07
C SER A 301 -5.26 -26.04 8.96
N ALA A 302 -4.40 -25.97 7.94
CA ALA A 302 -4.58 -25.07 6.80
C ALA A 302 -5.85 -25.42 5.99
N GLY A 303 -6.06 -26.69 5.66
CA GLY A 303 -7.18 -27.11 4.81
C GLY A 303 -8.56 -26.99 5.47
N LEU A 304 -8.66 -27.32 6.77
CA LEU A 304 -9.91 -27.20 7.52
C LEU A 304 -10.24 -25.73 7.78
N SER A 305 -9.26 -24.93 8.18
CA SER A 305 -9.41 -23.48 8.38
C SER A 305 -9.83 -22.77 7.09
N ALA A 306 -9.18 -23.08 5.96
CA ALA A 306 -9.57 -22.57 4.65
C ALA A 306 -11.04 -22.88 4.31
N THR A 307 -11.50 -24.09 4.63
CA THR A 307 -12.87 -24.51 4.36
C THR A 307 -13.90 -23.80 5.23
N LEU A 308 -13.63 -23.62 6.52
CA LEU A 308 -14.52 -22.89 7.42
C LEU A 308 -14.47 -21.37 7.17
N ALA A 309 -13.33 -20.83 6.76
CA ALA A 309 -13.21 -19.45 6.29
C ALA A 309 -14.06 -19.20 5.03
N GLN A 310 -14.12 -20.17 4.11
CA GLN A 310 -15.01 -20.10 2.95
C GLN A 310 -16.47 -20.06 3.38
N GLU A 311 -16.86 -20.84 4.39
CA GLU A 311 -18.23 -20.81 4.91
C GLU A 311 -18.56 -19.47 5.60
N ALA A 312 -17.62 -18.90 6.36
CA ALA A 312 -17.75 -17.56 6.93
C ALA A 312 -17.94 -16.49 5.84
N ARG A 313 -17.17 -16.59 4.74
CA ARG A 313 -17.33 -15.72 3.56
C ARG A 313 -18.73 -15.86 2.96
N LEU A 314 -19.19 -17.08 2.73
CA LEU A 314 -20.54 -17.33 2.17
C LEU A 314 -21.66 -16.83 3.08
N PHE A 315 -21.49 -16.97 4.39
CA PHE A 315 -22.40 -16.42 5.39
C PHE A 315 -22.51 -14.89 5.28
N VAL A 316 -21.38 -14.17 5.25
CA VAL A 316 -21.37 -12.71 5.05
C VAL A 316 -21.97 -12.35 3.69
N ARG A 317 -21.59 -13.06 2.63
CA ARG A 317 -22.07 -12.84 1.28
C ARG A 317 -23.59 -12.90 1.18
N SER A 318 -24.20 -13.92 1.80
CA SER A 318 -25.67 -14.09 1.81
C SER A 318 -26.42 -12.98 2.56
N ARG A 319 -25.74 -12.28 3.47
CA ARG A 319 -26.30 -11.20 4.29
C ARG A 319 -26.06 -9.82 3.72
N MET A 320 -25.06 -9.70 2.84
CA MET A 320 -24.64 -8.43 2.27
C MET A 320 -25.80 -7.64 1.62
N PRO A 321 -26.72 -8.24 0.83
CA PRO A 321 -27.84 -7.50 0.25
C PRO A 321 -28.71 -6.78 1.29
N ALA A 322 -28.92 -7.39 2.47
CA ALA A 322 -29.67 -6.78 3.57
C ALA A 322 -28.85 -5.74 4.35
N LEU A 323 -27.53 -5.71 4.19
CA LEU A 323 -26.62 -4.81 4.90
C LEU A 323 -26.17 -3.61 4.06
N VAL A 324 -26.50 -3.58 2.76
CA VAL A 324 -26.10 -2.50 1.84
C VAL A 324 -26.90 -1.20 2.09
N SER A 325 -28.07 -1.29 2.72
CA SER A 325 -28.92 -0.13 2.99
C SER A 325 -28.20 0.90 3.88
N GLU A 326 -28.49 2.20 3.70
CA GLU A 326 -27.88 3.23 4.55
C GLU A 326 -28.27 3.08 6.03
N GLU A 327 -29.49 2.60 6.30
CA GLU A 327 -30.03 2.38 7.65
C GLU A 327 -29.30 1.24 8.38
N ASP A 328 -28.87 0.22 7.63
CA ASP A 328 -28.19 -0.97 8.17
C ASP A 328 -26.66 -0.83 8.21
N ARG A 329 -26.09 0.33 7.84
CA ARG A 329 -24.64 0.59 7.91
C ARG A 329 -24.02 0.29 9.28
N PRO A 330 -24.63 0.62 10.43
CA PRO A 330 -24.07 0.25 11.73
C PRO A 330 -23.93 -1.27 11.90
N LEU A 331 -24.90 -2.05 11.40
CA LEU A 331 -24.86 -3.52 11.42
C LEU A 331 -23.81 -4.07 10.47
N LEU A 332 -23.64 -3.44 9.29
CA LEU A 332 -22.56 -3.77 8.37
C LEU A 332 -21.19 -3.57 9.01
N LEU A 333 -20.94 -2.39 9.61
CA LEU A 333 -19.67 -2.09 10.27
C LEU A 333 -19.41 -3.03 11.45
N HIS A 334 -20.44 -3.38 12.22
CA HIS A 334 -20.35 -4.38 13.29
C HIS A 334 -19.99 -5.76 12.74
N THR A 335 -20.60 -6.17 11.63
CA THR A 335 -20.30 -7.45 10.95
C THR A 335 -18.86 -7.47 10.42
N LEU A 336 -18.41 -6.40 9.77
CA LEU A 336 -17.05 -6.28 9.23
C LEU A 336 -15.99 -6.26 10.33
N HIS A 337 -16.27 -5.60 11.46
CA HIS A 337 -15.40 -5.62 12.64
C HIS A 337 -15.21 -7.04 13.18
N HIS A 338 -16.29 -7.82 13.28
CA HIS A 338 -16.21 -9.20 13.74
C HIS A 338 -15.61 -10.14 12.69
N LEU A 339 -15.79 -9.88 11.40
CA LEU A 339 -15.10 -10.60 10.33
C LEU A 339 -13.59 -10.35 10.37
N ALA A 340 -13.14 -9.12 10.66
CA ALA A 340 -11.72 -8.81 10.81
C ALA A 340 -11.09 -9.53 12.03
N ARG A 341 -11.83 -9.62 13.15
CA ARG A 341 -11.40 -10.43 14.30
C ARG A 341 -11.30 -11.92 13.96
N PHE A 342 -12.34 -12.45 13.32
CA PHE A 342 -12.37 -13.84 12.82
C PHE A 342 -11.17 -14.13 11.91
N HIS A 343 -10.79 -13.19 11.04
CA HIS A 343 -9.62 -13.32 10.20
C HIS A 343 -8.32 -13.46 10.99
N GLY A 344 -8.12 -12.65 12.04
CA GLY A 344 -6.97 -12.82 12.95
C GLY A 344 -6.94 -14.19 13.62
N ASP A 345 -8.08 -14.65 14.15
CA ASP A 345 -8.21 -15.95 14.80
C ASP A 345 -7.91 -17.10 13.82
N VAL A 346 -8.48 -17.05 12.61
CA VAL A 346 -8.30 -18.09 11.59
C VAL A 346 -6.90 -18.11 11.02
N ILE A 347 -6.22 -16.97 10.87
CA ILE A 347 -4.80 -16.94 10.47
C ILE A 347 -3.94 -17.61 11.55
N SER A 348 -4.22 -17.36 12.83
CA SER A 348 -3.45 -17.97 13.93
C SER A 348 -3.52 -19.51 13.94
N ILE A 349 -4.60 -20.08 13.40
CA ILE A 349 -4.83 -21.54 13.34
C ILE A 349 -4.40 -22.13 11.99
N GLY A 350 -4.81 -21.52 10.89
CA GLY A 350 -4.70 -22.07 9.53
C GLY A 350 -3.72 -21.36 8.60
N GLY A 351 -3.06 -20.29 9.06
CA GLY A 351 -2.15 -19.47 8.28
C GLY A 351 -2.84 -18.51 7.30
N ASP A 352 -2.03 -17.74 6.57
CA ASP A 352 -2.47 -16.63 5.71
C ASP A 352 -3.47 -17.06 4.63
N SER A 353 -3.38 -18.30 4.11
CA SER A 353 -4.30 -18.79 3.09
C SER A 353 -5.75 -18.83 3.56
N ALA A 354 -5.99 -19.10 4.85
CA ALA A 354 -7.33 -19.14 5.40
C ALA A 354 -7.90 -17.72 5.58
N GLY A 355 -7.05 -16.75 5.99
CA GLY A 355 -7.39 -15.33 6.00
C GLY A 355 -7.77 -14.81 4.60
N ALA A 356 -6.99 -15.17 3.58
CA ALA A 356 -7.24 -14.79 2.19
C ALA A 356 -8.60 -15.27 1.68
N ILE A 357 -8.97 -16.49 2.05
CA ILE A 357 -10.26 -17.06 1.67
C ILE A 357 -11.42 -16.32 2.34
N ALA A 358 -11.29 -15.89 3.60
CA ALA A 358 -12.34 -15.16 4.31
C ALA A 358 -12.66 -13.81 3.65
N PHE A 359 -11.67 -13.13 3.08
CA PHE A 359 -11.82 -11.80 2.47
C PHE A 359 -11.86 -11.79 0.94
N ALA A 360 -11.80 -12.94 0.26
CA ALA A 360 -11.71 -13.03 -1.20
C ALA A 360 -12.81 -12.26 -1.96
N ASP A 361 -14.06 -12.25 -1.48
CA ASP A 361 -15.15 -11.52 -2.15
C ASP A 361 -14.92 -9.99 -2.12
N PHE A 362 -14.26 -9.47 -1.08
CA PHE A 362 -13.85 -8.06 -0.97
C PHE A 362 -12.61 -7.77 -1.81
N ASP A 363 -11.61 -8.66 -1.77
CA ASP A 363 -10.38 -8.51 -2.56
C ASP A 363 -10.65 -8.50 -4.07
N GLU A 364 -11.57 -9.33 -4.54
CA GLU A 364 -11.98 -9.38 -5.95
C GLU A 364 -13.06 -8.34 -6.29
N ASN A 365 -13.51 -7.57 -5.30
CA ASN A 365 -14.59 -6.61 -5.37
C ASN A 365 -15.81 -7.17 -6.15
N ARG A 366 -16.29 -8.36 -5.74
CA ARG A 366 -17.40 -9.03 -6.43
C ARG A 366 -18.68 -8.18 -6.35
N PRO A 367 -19.60 -8.29 -7.33
CA PRO A 367 -20.90 -7.63 -7.24
C PRO A 367 -21.75 -8.26 -6.13
N VAL A 368 -22.45 -7.42 -5.38
CA VAL A 368 -23.51 -7.84 -4.46
C VAL A 368 -24.74 -8.14 -5.31
N LEU A 369 -25.17 -9.40 -5.30
CA LEU A 369 -26.38 -9.82 -5.97
C LEU A 369 -27.57 -9.34 -5.14
N LEU A 370 -28.16 -8.23 -5.55
CA LEU A 370 -29.47 -7.82 -5.06
C LEU A 370 -30.50 -8.77 -5.68
N ASP A 371 -31.44 -9.27 -4.88
CA ASP A 371 -32.58 -10.04 -5.37
C ASP A 371 -33.56 -9.08 -6.08
N ASP A 372 -33.10 -8.46 -7.16
CA ASP A 372 -33.96 -7.65 -8.03
C ASP A 372 -34.91 -8.61 -8.78
N ASP A 373 -36.21 -8.31 -8.72
CA ASP A 373 -37.28 -8.98 -9.47
C ASP A 373 -37.76 -10.37 -9.02
N ARG A 374 -38.06 -10.55 -7.73
CA ARG A 374 -39.18 -11.44 -7.34
C ARG A 374 -40.56 -10.76 -7.41
N GLY A 375 -40.63 -9.54 -7.94
CA GLY A 375 -41.87 -8.79 -8.11
C GLY A 375 -42.46 -8.89 -9.51
N GLY A 376 -43.61 -9.57 -9.64
CA GLY A 376 -44.65 -9.10 -10.58
C GLY A 376 -45.01 -9.97 -11.78
N GLY A 377 -45.21 -11.28 -11.62
CA GLY A 377 -45.75 -12.11 -12.70
C GLY A 377 -46.57 -13.31 -12.24
N GLY A 378 -47.84 -13.08 -11.89
CA GLY A 378 -48.90 -14.09 -12.02
C GLY A 378 -48.98 -15.17 -10.93
N ALA A 379 -50.20 -15.40 -10.44
CA ALA A 379 -50.52 -16.35 -9.39
C ALA A 379 -50.41 -17.83 -9.83
N GLU A 380 -50.29 -18.68 -8.81
CA GLU A 380 -50.54 -20.14 -8.79
C GLU A 380 -49.45 -21.06 -9.38
N GLY A 381 -48.64 -21.64 -8.48
CA GLY A 381 -48.02 -22.95 -8.72
C GLY A 381 -46.63 -23.15 -8.11
N SER A 382 -46.61 -23.81 -6.94
CA SER A 382 -45.54 -24.70 -6.47
C SER A 382 -44.14 -24.12 -6.22
N GLY A 383 -43.70 -24.25 -4.97
CA GLY A 383 -42.37 -23.86 -4.49
C GLY A 383 -41.21 -24.50 -5.26
N HIS A 384 -40.26 -23.66 -5.66
CA HIS A 384 -38.92 -24.03 -6.07
C HIS A 384 -37.96 -22.89 -5.69
N CYS A 385 -37.28 -23.03 -4.57
CA CYS A 385 -36.07 -22.28 -4.26
C CYS A 385 -34.89 -23.27 -4.28
N ALA A 386 -34.21 -23.38 -5.42
CA ALA A 386 -32.79 -23.76 -5.55
C ALA A 386 -32.41 -23.96 -7.03
N ARG A 387 -31.39 -23.24 -7.54
CA ARG A 387 -30.25 -23.83 -8.25
C ARG A 387 -29.27 -22.77 -8.75
N GLY A 388 -28.06 -22.82 -8.20
CA GLY A 388 -26.91 -22.02 -8.63
C GLY A 388 -25.71 -22.30 -7.72
N GLY A 389 -25.23 -23.55 -7.70
CA GLY A 389 -24.07 -23.95 -6.91
C GLY A 389 -23.81 -25.44 -7.08
N ALA A 390 -22.56 -25.83 -7.29
CA ALA A 390 -22.11 -27.19 -7.62
C ALA A 390 -22.82 -28.28 -6.81
N ALA A 391 -23.34 -29.29 -7.50
CA ALA A 391 -24.10 -30.37 -6.92
C ALA A 391 -23.24 -31.24 -5.99
N GLY A 392 -23.30 -30.95 -4.69
CA GLY A 392 -23.19 -32.00 -3.67
C GLY A 392 -24.44 -32.89 -3.70
N PRO A 393 -24.33 -34.19 -3.40
CA PRO A 393 -25.51 -35.06 -3.33
C PRO A 393 -26.46 -34.59 -2.21
N PRO A 394 -27.79 -34.70 -2.41
CA PRO A 394 -28.75 -34.32 -1.39
C PRO A 394 -28.65 -35.28 -0.21
N LEU A 395 -28.37 -34.73 0.98
CA LEU A 395 -28.64 -35.41 2.25
C LEU A 395 -30.15 -35.31 2.49
N GLU A 396 -30.85 -36.43 2.28
CA GLU A 396 -32.25 -36.59 2.71
C GLU A 396 -32.30 -36.48 4.24
N CYS A 397 -32.90 -35.41 4.76
CA CYS A 397 -33.32 -35.36 6.15
C CYS A 397 -34.55 -36.28 6.30
N PRO A 398 -34.57 -37.23 7.25
CA PRO A 398 -35.78 -37.99 7.53
C PRO A 398 -36.85 -37.07 8.15
N ASP A 399 -38.10 -37.33 7.77
CA ASP A 399 -39.29 -36.60 8.24
C ASP A 399 -39.34 -36.49 9.77
N ALA A 400 -39.58 -35.26 10.23
CA ALA A 400 -39.69 -34.90 11.64
C ALA A 400 -41.00 -35.43 12.24
N GLY A 401 -40.93 -36.59 12.88
CA GLY A 401 -41.75 -36.88 14.05
C GLY A 401 -41.07 -36.28 15.29
N GLU A 402 -41.72 -35.28 15.89
CA GLU A 402 -41.46 -34.67 17.21
C GLU A 402 -39.98 -34.53 17.63
N ALA A 403 -39.39 -33.36 17.36
CA ALA A 403 -38.08 -32.97 17.89
C ALA A 403 -38.17 -32.45 19.34
N PRO A 404 -37.23 -32.80 20.23
CA PRO A 404 -37.14 -32.27 21.58
C PRO A 404 -36.60 -30.82 21.58
N GLN A 405 -37.25 -29.93 22.32
CA GLN A 405 -36.89 -28.50 22.45
C GLN A 405 -35.55 -28.23 23.19
N ASP A 406 -34.84 -29.27 23.65
CA ASP A 406 -33.73 -29.13 24.61
C ASP A 406 -32.34 -28.80 24.02
N ALA A 407 -32.16 -28.87 22.69
CA ALA A 407 -30.85 -28.61 22.09
C ALA A 407 -30.51 -27.11 21.98
N ALA A 408 -31.51 -26.26 21.71
CA ALA A 408 -31.31 -24.80 21.63
C ALA A 408 -31.05 -24.18 23.01
N SER A 409 -31.72 -24.69 24.05
CA SER A 409 -31.51 -24.28 25.45
C SER A 409 -30.14 -24.71 25.97
N SER A 410 -29.62 -25.88 25.57
CA SER A 410 -28.26 -26.31 25.94
C SER A 410 -27.15 -25.44 25.31
N LEU A 411 -27.32 -25.00 24.06
CA LEU A 411 -26.37 -24.07 23.42
C LEU A 411 -26.44 -22.69 24.07
N MET A 412 -27.65 -22.19 24.33
CA MET A 412 -27.85 -20.90 25.02
C MET A 412 -27.33 -20.94 26.47
N ALA A 413 -27.44 -22.08 27.17
CA ALA A 413 -26.82 -22.29 28.48
C ALA A 413 -25.28 -22.27 28.39
N GLY A 414 -24.69 -22.93 27.38
CA GLY A 414 -23.26 -22.88 27.12
C GLY A 414 -22.75 -21.46 26.80
N ILE A 415 -23.48 -20.70 26.00
CA ILE A 415 -23.17 -19.30 25.66
C ILE A 415 -23.36 -18.37 26.88
N ALA A 416 -24.35 -18.63 27.74
CA ALA A 416 -24.56 -17.87 28.97
C ALA A 416 -23.42 -18.06 30.00
N HIS A 417 -22.78 -19.23 30.02
CA HIS A 417 -21.61 -19.48 30.87
C HIS A 417 -20.33 -18.76 30.40
N LEU A 418 -20.24 -18.34 29.14
CA LEU A 418 -19.12 -17.56 28.59
C LEU A 418 -19.19 -16.06 28.92
N LYS A 419 -20.22 -15.62 29.66
CA LYS A 419 -20.46 -14.22 30.03
C LYS A 419 -19.88 -13.83 31.40
N ARG A 420 -19.12 -14.70 32.07
CA ARG A 420 -18.42 -14.40 33.34
C ARG A 420 -16.93 -14.64 33.23
N ALA A 421 -16.22 -13.66 32.70
CA ALA A 421 -14.82 -13.42 33.02
C ALA A 421 -14.69 -11.91 33.27
N ASP A 422 -14.87 -11.52 34.53
CA ASP A 422 -14.51 -10.19 35.02
C ASP A 422 -12.98 -10.07 35.01
N PRO A 423 -12.38 -9.01 34.43
CA PRO A 423 -10.94 -8.79 34.51
C PRO A 423 -10.47 -8.09 35.80
N ASP A 424 -11.35 -7.87 36.80
CA ASP A 424 -11.06 -6.97 37.93
C ASP A 424 -10.65 -7.63 39.26
N GLN A 425 -10.14 -8.87 39.26
CA GLN A 425 -9.53 -9.46 40.46
C GLN A 425 -8.17 -10.11 40.20
N ALA A 426 -7.16 -9.27 39.97
CA ALA A 426 -5.76 -9.64 40.11
C ALA A 426 -5.06 -8.62 41.02
N GLY A 427 -5.11 -8.84 42.34
CA GLY A 427 -4.48 -7.93 43.29
C GLY A 427 -4.59 -8.32 44.75
N ALA A 428 -4.16 -9.52 45.13
CA ALA A 428 -3.55 -9.81 46.45
C ALA A 428 -3.19 -11.30 46.56
N ALA A 429 -1.89 -11.61 46.45
CA ALA A 429 -1.36 -12.92 46.77
C ALA A 429 -0.88 -12.94 48.23
N ARG A 430 -1.38 -13.88 49.03
CA ARG A 430 -0.64 -14.58 50.09
C ARG A 430 -1.14 -16.03 50.21
N PRO A 431 -0.26 -17.00 50.53
CA PRO A 431 -0.57 -18.42 50.48
C PRO A 431 -1.01 -18.95 51.86
N ASP A 432 -1.87 -19.98 51.86
CA ASP A 432 -1.63 -21.27 52.54
C ASP A 432 -2.91 -22.15 52.53
N GLU A 433 -2.64 -23.46 52.63
CA GLU A 433 -3.53 -24.58 52.99
C GLU A 433 -4.27 -25.39 51.92
N ALA A 434 -4.42 -26.67 52.29
CA ALA A 434 -4.52 -27.87 51.48
C ALA A 434 -5.88 -28.60 51.69
N GLN A 435 -5.99 -29.80 51.11
CA GLN A 435 -7.05 -30.84 51.22
C GLN A 435 -8.15 -30.73 50.14
N GLN A 436 -8.28 -31.66 49.18
CA GLN A 436 -8.66 -33.10 49.25
C GLN A 436 -10.17 -33.28 49.51
N GLU A 437 -10.95 -33.74 48.51
CA GLU A 437 -11.82 -34.94 48.57
C GLU A 437 -12.84 -35.11 47.41
N HIS A 438 -13.07 -36.40 47.13
CA HIS A 438 -14.01 -37.08 46.23
C HIS A 438 -15.52 -36.77 46.41
N HIS A 439 -16.30 -36.96 45.33
CA HIS A 439 -17.48 -37.86 45.20
C HIS A 439 -18.00 -37.78 43.74
N GLN A 440 -18.00 -38.85 42.91
CA GLN A 440 -18.92 -40.00 42.82
C GLN A 440 -20.44 -39.71 42.77
N SER A 441 -21.02 -39.87 41.57
CA SER A 441 -22.38 -40.39 41.27
C SER A 441 -22.40 -40.67 39.76
N GLY A 442 -22.69 -41.85 39.16
CA GLY A 442 -23.75 -42.83 39.41
C GLY A 442 -25.08 -42.29 38.87
N SER A 443 -25.88 -42.89 37.99
CA SER A 443 -25.82 -44.08 37.14
C SER A 443 -27.06 -44.07 36.21
N LYS A 444 -27.04 -44.89 35.16
CA LYS A 444 -28.19 -45.58 34.50
C LYS A 444 -29.16 -44.77 33.64
N ILE A 445 -29.27 -45.21 32.38
CA ILE A 445 -30.43 -45.81 31.67
C ILE A 445 -29.90 -45.99 30.23
N GLY A 446 -29.99 -47.11 29.51
CA GLY A 446 -30.89 -48.26 29.53
C GLY A 446 -31.31 -48.50 28.07
N ALA A 447 -30.85 -49.61 27.49
CA ALA A 447 -30.90 -49.97 26.07
C ALA A 447 -32.31 -50.22 25.49
N VAL A 448 -32.49 -50.00 24.19
CA VAL A 448 -33.37 -50.82 23.33
C VAL A 448 -32.76 -50.94 21.93
N SER A 449 -32.79 -52.17 21.40
CA SER A 449 -32.06 -52.67 20.24
C SER A 449 -33.03 -53.09 19.12
N ALA A 450 -32.58 -52.90 17.87
CA ALA A 450 -32.74 -53.76 16.69
C ALA A 450 -34.04 -53.80 15.84
N ARG A 451 -33.78 -54.07 14.53
CA ARG A 451 -34.59 -54.63 13.40
C ARG A 451 -35.25 -53.62 12.45
N LEU A 452 -35.29 -53.79 11.12
CA LEU A 452 -34.72 -54.76 10.16
C LEU A 452 -34.95 -54.22 8.71
N MET A 453 -33.97 -54.49 7.82
CA MET A 453 -33.92 -54.63 6.34
C MET A 453 -35.18 -54.49 5.44
N ALA A 454 -35.00 -53.83 4.28
CA ALA A 454 -34.92 -54.44 2.91
C ALA A 454 -35.56 -53.57 1.80
N GLY A 455 -34.88 -53.43 0.64
CA GLY A 455 -35.51 -52.91 -0.59
C GLY A 455 -34.55 -52.49 -1.71
N ILE A 456 -34.15 -53.46 -2.56
CA ILE A 456 -33.43 -53.34 -3.84
C ILE A 456 -34.48 -53.02 -4.92
N SER A 457 -34.38 -52.08 -5.87
CA SER A 457 -33.66 -52.08 -7.16
C SER A 457 -34.40 -51.09 -8.08
N HIS A 458 -33.72 -50.40 -9.00
CA HIS A 458 -34.05 -50.35 -10.43
C HIS A 458 -33.06 -49.42 -11.17
N LEU A 459 -32.32 -50.01 -12.12
CA LEU A 459 -31.49 -49.33 -13.11
C LEU A 459 -32.32 -49.07 -14.38
N ARG A 460 -32.10 -47.93 -15.05
CA ARG A 460 -32.06 -47.89 -16.52
C ARG A 460 -31.22 -46.71 -17.04
N PRO A 461 -30.43 -46.87 -18.12
CA PRO A 461 -29.43 -45.90 -18.55
C PRO A 461 -29.92 -45.04 -19.72
N LEU A 462 -29.32 -43.86 -19.89
CA LEU A 462 -29.41 -43.09 -21.13
C LEU A 462 -28.02 -42.80 -21.70
N ALA A 463 -27.93 -43.01 -23.02
CA ALA A 463 -26.77 -43.01 -23.89
C ALA A 463 -26.21 -41.60 -24.17
N PRO A 464 -24.98 -41.49 -24.72
CA PRO A 464 -24.27 -40.23 -24.87
C PRO A 464 -24.69 -39.47 -26.14
N ALA A 465 -24.85 -38.16 -26.01
CA ALA A 465 -25.06 -37.25 -27.13
C ALA A 465 -23.72 -36.81 -27.74
N ALA A 466 -23.77 -36.68 -29.05
CA ALA A 466 -22.66 -36.59 -29.97
C ALA A 466 -21.95 -35.23 -29.99
N SER A 467 -20.70 -35.33 -30.42
CA SER A 467 -19.81 -34.28 -30.93
C SER A 467 -20.47 -33.39 -32.00
N GLY A 468 -20.26 -32.08 -31.89
CA GLY A 468 -20.44 -31.11 -32.97
C GLY A 468 -19.31 -30.08 -32.88
N GLY A 469 -18.45 -30.05 -33.89
CA GLY A 469 -17.34 -29.12 -33.99
C GLY A 469 -17.71 -27.80 -34.68
N ALA A 470 -16.83 -26.81 -34.54
CA ALA A 470 -16.62 -25.69 -35.45
C ALA A 470 -15.29 -25.03 -35.01
N GLU A 471 -14.23 -25.10 -35.81
CA GLU A 471 -13.92 -24.26 -36.98
C GLU A 471 -13.17 -22.99 -36.56
N ALA A 472 -11.88 -22.99 -36.91
CA ALA A 472 -10.88 -22.01 -36.54
C ALA A 472 -10.79 -20.89 -37.59
N ALA A 473 -10.93 -19.64 -37.16
CA ALA A 473 -10.60 -18.47 -37.97
C ALA A 473 -9.44 -17.71 -37.31
N ARG A 474 -8.36 -17.56 -38.08
CA ARG A 474 -7.12 -16.83 -37.75
C ARG A 474 -7.36 -15.32 -37.80
N GLY A 475 -6.88 -14.59 -36.79
CA GLY A 475 -6.72 -13.14 -36.82
C GLY A 475 -5.47 -12.74 -36.04
N ALA A 476 -4.44 -12.26 -36.75
CA ALA A 476 -3.21 -11.74 -36.18
C ALA A 476 -3.39 -10.28 -35.76
N GLY A 477 -3.03 -9.95 -34.52
CA GLY A 477 -3.07 -8.57 -33.99
C GLY A 477 -1.85 -8.27 -33.13
N HIS A 478 -1.15 -7.19 -33.49
CA HIS A 478 -0.02 -6.59 -32.77
C HIS A 478 -0.40 -6.14 -31.35
N CYS A 479 0.44 -6.44 -30.36
CA CYS A 479 0.30 -5.98 -28.98
C CYS A 479 1.17 -4.73 -28.72
N GLY A 480 0.50 -3.62 -28.40
CA GLY A 480 1.09 -2.46 -27.72
C GLY A 480 0.29 -2.22 -26.44
N ALA A 481 0.91 -2.43 -25.28
CA ALA A 481 0.29 -2.28 -23.97
C ALA A 481 0.18 -0.78 -23.59
N ALA A 482 -1.02 -0.24 -23.70
CA ALA A 482 -1.44 1.00 -23.05
C ALA A 482 -2.64 0.67 -22.18
N ALA A 483 -2.63 1.15 -20.94
CA ALA A 483 -3.70 1.01 -19.95
C ALA A 483 -5.05 1.44 -20.55
N ARG A 484 -5.85 0.47 -21.00
CA ARG A 484 -7.22 0.71 -21.46
C ARG A 484 -8.09 0.95 -20.22
N GLY A 485 -8.65 2.15 -20.15
CA GLY A 485 -9.76 2.45 -19.26
C GLY A 485 -10.85 1.40 -19.48
N GLN A 486 -11.17 0.69 -18.42
CA GLN A 486 -12.24 -0.29 -18.35
C GLN A 486 -13.54 0.50 -18.58
N GLU A 487 -14.08 0.44 -19.81
CA GLU A 487 -15.41 0.99 -20.13
C GLU A 487 -16.39 0.43 -19.11
N ALA A 488 -17.00 1.33 -18.35
CA ALA A 488 -17.92 0.99 -17.27
C ALA A 488 -19.06 0.16 -17.85
N ALA A 489 -19.05 -1.15 -17.57
CA ALA A 489 -20.18 -2.02 -17.85
C ALA A 489 -21.41 -1.42 -17.14
N PRO A 490 -22.51 -1.14 -17.87
CA PRO A 490 -23.68 -0.50 -17.29
C PRO A 490 -24.28 -1.38 -16.19
N ASP A 491 -24.51 -0.78 -15.03
CA ASP A 491 -25.27 -1.30 -13.88
C ASP A 491 -24.87 -2.69 -13.34
N ALA A 492 -23.57 -2.98 -13.25
CA ALA A 492 -23.14 -3.97 -12.27
C ALA A 492 -23.34 -3.34 -10.88
N GLY A 493 -24.37 -3.79 -10.14
CA GLY A 493 -24.78 -3.26 -8.84
C GLY A 493 -23.66 -3.09 -7.79
N PRO A 494 -24.01 -2.65 -6.58
CA PRO A 494 -23.01 -2.33 -5.54
C PRO A 494 -22.06 -3.49 -5.33
N ARG A 495 -20.76 -3.23 -5.21
CA ARG A 495 -19.74 -4.27 -5.03
C ARG A 495 -19.26 -4.34 -3.59
N PHE A 496 -18.77 -5.50 -3.17
CA PHE A 496 -18.44 -5.77 -1.75
C PHE A 496 -17.49 -4.74 -1.14
N LEU A 497 -16.38 -4.40 -1.83
CA LEU A 497 -15.40 -3.46 -1.33
C LEU A 497 -15.93 -2.02 -1.34
N ASP A 498 -16.67 -1.67 -2.39
CA ASP A 498 -17.24 -0.32 -2.55
C ASP A 498 -18.29 -0.04 -1.45
N VAL A 499 -19.13 -1.02 -1.11
CA VAL A 499 -20.11 -0.88 -0.02
C VAL A 499 -19.43 -0.75 1.34
N TRP A 500 -18.39 -1.55 1.59
CA TRP A 500 -17.59 -1.42 2.82
C TRP A 500 -16.93 -0.03 2.89
N ALA A 501 -16.19 0.37 1.86
CA ALA A 501 -15.50 1.64 1.85
C ALA A 501 -16.47 2.83 1.97
N ALA A 502 -17.66 2.75 1.35
CA ALA A 502 -18.70 3.75 1.51
C ALA A 502 -19.24 3.82 2.95
N ALA A 503 -19.46 2.67 3.61
CA ALA A 503 -19.91 2.63 5.00
C ALA A 503 -18.86 3.23 5.96
N ASP A 504 -17.58 2.90 5.76
CA ASP A 504 -16.49 3.48 6.55
C ASP A 504 -16.30 4.97 6.27
N SER A 505 -16.39 5.40 5.00
CA SER A 505 -16.34 6.81 4.62
C SER A 505 -17.45 7.61 5.30
N ALA A 506 -18.68 7.10 5.26
CA ALA A 506 -19.84 7.72 5.91
C ALA A 506 -19.68 7.78 7.44
N PHE A 507 -19.16 6.71 8.06
CA PHE A 507 -18.91 6.69 9.51
C PHE A 507 -17.83 7.69 9.93
N ILE A 508 -16.67 7.69 9.24
CA ILE A 508 -15.57 8.62 9.51
C ILE A 508 -16.06 10.05 9.29
N GLY A 509 -16.69 10.32 8.15
CA GLY A 509 -17.21 11.65 7.81
C GLY A 509 -18.26 12.12 8.81
N GLY A 510 -19.19 11.25 9.23
CA GLY A 510 -20.18 11.56 10.26
C GLY A 510 -19.55 11.91 11.61
N LYS A 511 -18.49 11.19 12.03
CA LYS A 511 -17.75 11.48 13.27
C LYS A 511 -16.98 12.80 13.19
N VAL A 512 -16.31 13.08 12.06
CA VAL A 512 -15.59 14.34 11.82
C VAL A 512 -16.57 15.52 11.77
N ALA A 513 -17.67 15.39 11.05
CA ALA A 513 -18.69 16.42 10.95
C ALA A 513 -19.32 16.72 12.32
N ALA A 514 -19.67 15.69 13.09
CA ALA A 514 -20.20 15.86 14.45
C ALA A 514 -19.18 16.53 15.39
N ALA A 515 -17.89 16.19 15.27
CA ALA A 515 -16.85 16.80 16.09
C ALA A 515 -16.62 18.27 15.74
N THR A 516 -16.75 18.65 14.46
CA THR A 516 -16.43 20.00 13.95
C THR A 516 -17.62 20.96 13.91
N ALA A 517 -18.87 20.46 14.00
CA ALA A 517 -20.08 21.28 14.04
C ALA A 517 -20.15 22.21 15.27
N GLY A 518 -20.76 23.39 15.12
CA GLY A 518 -20.79 24.54 16.04
C GLY A 518 -20.80 24.24 17.56
N GLY A 519 -19.61 24.21 18.16
CA GLY A 519 -19.39 23.94 19.60
C GLY A 519 -18.90 22.52 19.93
N GLY A 520 -18.63 21.70 18.91
CA GLY A 520 -18.12 20.34 19.05
C GLY A 520 -16.74 20.27 19.72
N CYS A 521 -16.41 19.09 20.22
CA CYS A 521 -15.19 18.87 20.99
C CYS A 521 -13.90 18.91 20.14
N ALA A 522 -13.98 18.92 18.80
CA ALA A 522 -12.83 18.92 17.89
C ALA A 522 -11.77 19.97 18.23
N TRP A 523 -12.21 21.14 18.68
CA TRP A 523 -11.35 22.29 18.98
C TRP A 523 -11.05 22.43 20.47
N ARG A 524 -11.32 21.41 21.29
CA ARG A 524 -10.87 21.40 22.68
C ARG A 524 -9.37 21.13 22.71
N PRO A 525 -8.58 21.96 23.42
CA PRO A 525 -7.15 21.72 23.57
C PRO A 525 -6.90 20.38 24.28
N CYS A 526 -6.17 19.50 23.60
CA CYS A 526 -5.63 18.26 24.12
C CYS A 526 -4.11 18.41 24.24
N ALA A 527 -3.57 18.17 25.43
CA ALA A 527 -2.14 18.29 25.68
C ALA A 527 -1.37 17.23 24.89
N LEU A 528 -0.29 17.64 24.23
CA LEU A 528 0.54 16.72 23.46
C LEU A 528 1.47 15.93 24.40
N HIS A 529 1.39 14.60 24.38
CA HIS A 529 2.33 13.73 25.10
C HIS A 529 3.69 13.71 24.40
N LEU A 530 4.51 14.74 24.63
CA LEU A 530 5.87 14.86 24.11
C LEU A 530 6.86 13.97 24.89
N GLY A 531 6.62 12.66 25.01
CA GLY A 531 7.59 11.62 25.43
C GLY A 531 8.39 11.83 26.73
N SER A 532 8.13 12.89 27.50
CA SER A 532 8.90 13.31 28.66
C SER A 532 8.30 12.70 29.92
N SER A 533 8.83 11.54 30.30
CA SER A 533 8.36 10.69 31.39
C SER A 533 8.56 11.27 32.81
N ALA A 534 9.15 12.46 33.01
CA ALA A 534 9.84 12.73 34.28
C ALA A 534 9.53 14.03 35.06
N ALA A 535 8.55 14.86 34.71
CA ALA A 535 8.33 16.10 35.48
C ALA A 535 6.84 16.38 35.79
N ALA A 536 6.20 15.50 36.56
CA ALA A 536 4.80 15.60 37.00
C ALA A 536 4.52 16.72 38.04
N GLY A 537 5.38 17.72 38.21
CA GLY A 537 5.29 18.65 39.35
C GLY A 537 5.50 20.14 39.07
N ALA A 538 5.98 20.54 37.90
CA ALA A 538 6.35 21.94 37.66
C ALA A 538 5.45 22.58 36.61
N ALA A 539 4.62 23.51 37.11
CA ALA A 539 3.84 24.51 36.39
C ALA A 539 2.79 23.99 35.40
N LYS A 540 1.54 24.32 35.68
CA LYS A 540 0.36 24.31 34.78
C LYS A 540 0.51 25.32 33.63
N GLU A 541 1.75 25.64 33.24
CA GLU A 541 2.08 26.53 32.15
C GLU A 541 1.66 25.87 30.84
N ALA A 542 1.04 26.67 29.98
CA ALA A 542 0.34 26.22 28.78
C ALA A 542 1.27 25.40 27.87
N MET A 543 1.19 24.08 27.98
CA MET A 543 1.90 23.15 27.13
C MET A 543 1.40 23.23 25.68
N PRO A 544 2.22 22.85 24.69
CA PRO A 544 1.78 22.65 23.33
C PRO A 544 0.56 21.73 23.29
N CYS A 545 -0.49 22.20 22.63
CA CYS A 545 -1.78 21.52 22.58
C CYS A 545 -2.29 21.48 21.14
N ALA A 546 -2.83 20.33 20.76
CA ALA A 546 -3.57 20.14 19.53
C ALA A 546 -5.06 20.01 19.86
N GLY A 547 -5.94 20.28 18.90
CA GLY A 547 -7.37 19.98 19.04
C GLY A 547 -7.59 18.47 19.16
N GLU A 548 -8.62 18.06 19.92
CA GLU A 548 -9.07 16.66 19.99
C GLU A 548 -9.34 16.04 18.61
N LEU A 549 -9.59 16.86 17.57
CA LEU A 549 -9.75 16.44 16.19
C LEU A 549 -8.59 15.56 15.69
N ALA A 550 -7.33 15.91 15.98
CA ALA A 550 -6.18 15.13 15.52
C ALA A 550 -6.17 13.71 16.13
N THR A 551 -6.54 13.59 17.42
CA THR A 551 -6.63 12.30 18.11
C THR A 551 -7.81 11.49 17.60
N LEU A 552 -8.97 12.12 17.40
CA LEU A 552 -10.13 11.47 16.81
C LEU A 552 -9.81 10.88 15.42
N VAL A 553 -9.15 11.66 14.55
CA VAL A 553 -8.79 11.21 13.20
C VAL A 553 -7.81 10.05 13.25
N ARG A 554 -6.79 10.14 14.10
CA ARG A 554 -5.86 9.03 14.35
C ARG A 554 -6.60 7.76 14.78
N ASP A 555 -7.47 7.83 15.77
CA ASP A 555 -8.22 6.67 16.27
C ASP A 555 -9.15 6.06 15.20
N LEU A 556 -9.80 6.91 14.40
CA LEU A 556 -10.65 6.47 13.29
C LEU A 556 -9.82 5.78 12.20
N PHE A 557 -8.67 6.35 11.84
CA PHE A 557 -7.79 5.83 10.79
C PHE A 557 -7.10 4.55 11.22
N GLU A 558 -6.68 4.42 12.48
CA GLU A 558 -6.11 3.18 13.03
C GLU A 558 -7.14 2.05 13.03
N ARG A 559 -8.38 2.30 13.46
CA ARG A 559 -9.44 1.28 13.40
C ARG A 559 -9.80 0.88 11.99
N ALA A 560 -9.82 1.83 11.05
CA ALA A 560 -10.02 1.56 9.64
C ALA A 560 -8.84 0.77 9.05
N ARG A 561 -7.61 1.09 9.47
CA ARG A 561 -6.39 0.37 9.11
C ARG A 561 -6.45 -1.10 9.49
N GLU A 562 -6.78 -1.39 10.75
CA GLU A 562 -6.91 -2.76 11.27
C GLU A 562 -7.85 -3.61 10.41
N ARG A 563 -8.97 -3.04 9.96
CA ARG A 563 -9.87 -3.76 9.04
C ARG A 563 -9.28 -3.87 7.63
N ALA A 564 -8.71 -2.79 7.10
CA ALA A 564 -8.13 -2.77 5.75
C ALA A 564 -6.91 -3.69 5.59
N GLU A 565 -6.18 -3.99 6.68
CA GLU A 565 -5.09 -4.96 6.70
C GLU A 565 -5.57 -6.39 6.42
N CYS A 566 -6.86 -6.69 6.57
CA CYS A 566 -7.46 -7.96 6.19
C CYS A 566 -7.61 -8.13 4.67
N LEU A 567 -7.43 -7.07 3.87
CA LEU A 567 -7.38 -7.15 2.41
C LEU A 567 -6.01 -7.67 1.97
N HIS A 568 -5.98 -8.70 1.14
CA HIS A 568 -4.74 -9.38 0.76
C HIS A 568 -4.07 -8.72 -0.43
N THR A 569 -4.84 -8.07 -1.29
CA THR A 569 -4.33 -7.43 -2.50
C THR A 569 -4.00 -5.96 -2.28
N THR A 570 -2.83 -5.53 -2.75
CA THR A 570 -2.43 -4.11 -2.71
C THR A 570 -3.42 -3.22 -3.47
N SER A 571 -4.02 -3.72 -4.55
CA SER A 571 -5.05 -3.02 -5.33
C SER A 571 -6.30 -2.72 -4.50
N SER A 572 -6.78 -3.69 -3.71
CA SER A 572 -8.00 -3.52 -2.91
C SER A 572 -7.75 -2.66 -1.69
N ARG A 573 -6.58 -2.76 -1.05
CA ARG A 573 -6.14 -1.78 -0.02
C ARG A 573 -6.12 -0.36 -0.56
N ALA A 574 -5.55 -0.17 -1.76
CA ALA A 574 -5.48 1.15 -2.38
C ALA A 574 -6.87 1.68 -2.76
N ALA A 575 -7.76 0.83 -3.29
CA ALA A 575 -9.14 1.20 -3.61
C ALA A 575 -9.92 1.60 -2.36
N TYR A 576 -9.88 0.78 -1.30
CA TYR A 576 -10.47 1.08 -0.01
C TYR A 576 -9.99 2.42 0.55
N SER A 577 -8.66 2.63 0.57
CA SER A 577 -8.06 3.83 1.15
C SER A 577 -8.48 5.11 0.44
N ARG A 578 -8.52 5.07 -0.90
CA ARG A 578 -8.97 6.21 -1.71
C ARG A 578 -10.43 6.55 -1.45
N GLN A 579 -11.29 5.57 -1.23
CA GLN A 579 -12.73 5.80 -1.04
C GLN A 579 -13.08 6.18 0.41
N ALA A 580 -12.50 5.49 1.40
CA ALA A 580 -12.81 5.69 2.81
C ALA A 580 -11.91 6.75 3.48
N LEU A 581 -10.60 6.54 3.44
CA LEU A 581 -9.65 7.35 4.20
C LEU A 581 -9.38 8.71 3.57
N ALA A 582 -9.23 8.77 2.24
CA ALA A 582 -8.99 10.05 1.55
C ALA A 582 -10.18 11.00 1.70
N ALA A 583 -11.41 10.49 1.56
CA ALA A 583 -12.62 11.28 1.76
C ALA A 583 -12.72 11.81 3.21
N GLY A 584 -12.42 10.98 4.20
CA GLY A 584 -12.33 11.40 5.60
C GLY A 584 -11.29 12.50 5.83
N LEU A 585 -10.07 12.32 5.29
CA LEU A 585 -8.99 13.31 5.41
C LEU A 585 -9.35 14.63 4.73
N GLN A 586 -9.96 14.59 3.55
CA GLN A 586 -10.41 15.79 2.84
C GLN A 586 -11.44 16.59 3.64
N GLN A 587 -12.37 15.92 4.34
CA GLN A 587 -13.31 16.59 5.24
C GLN A 587 -12.61 17.26 6.42
N VAL A 588 -11.59 16.60 6.99
CA VAL A 588 -10.76 17.18 8.07
C VAL A 588 -10.01 18.41 7.58
N VAL A 589 -9.36 18.33 6.41
CA VAL A 589 -8.66 19.46 5.78
C VAL A 589 -9.63 20.62 5.50
N ALA A 590 -10.83 20.32 4.99
CA ALA A 590 -11.87 21.33 4.77
C ALA A 590 -12.31 21.99 6.09
N ALA A 591 -12.49 21.22 7.17
CA ALA A 591 -12.85 21.74 8.47
C ALA A 591 -11.74 22.62 9.09
N LEU A 592 -10.47 22.20 8.98
CA LEU A 592 -9.32 22.99 9.42
C LEU A 592 -9.21 24.30 8.63
N ARG A 593 -9.38 24.25 7.31
CA ARG A 593 -9.39 25.44 6.45
C ARG A 593 -10.54 26.37 6.81
N ALA A 594 -11.75 25.83 7.03
CA ALA A 594 -12.90 26.62 7.44
C ALA A 594 -12.67 27.29 8.80
N ARG A 595 -12.13 26.55 9.78
CA ARG A 595 -11.81 27.10 11.11
C ARG A 595 -10.75 28.19 11.04
N TRP A 596 -9.70 28.00 10.23
CA TRP A 596 -8.69 29.04 9.99
C TRP A 596 -9.28 30.30 9.36
N ASN A 597 -10.14 30.14 8.35
CA ASN A 597 -10.78 31.27 7.68
C ASN A 597 -11.81 32.02 8.55
N MET A 598 -12.24 31.44 9.68
CA MET A 598 -13.08 32.16 10.65
C MET A 598 -12.26 33.13 11.53
N LEU A 599 -10.95 32.96 11.61
CA LEU A 599 -10.07 33.87 12.34
C LEU A 599 -9.97 35.18 11.56
N SER A 600 -10.41 36.28 12.17
CA SER A 600 -10.38 37.59 11.52
C SER A 600 -8.97 38.17 11.51
N ASP A 601 -8.21 37.90 12.57
CA ASP A 601 -6.82 38.30 12.72
C ASP A 601 -6.06 37.23 13.51
N PRO A 602 -5.23 36.40 12.85
CA PRO A 602 -4.48 35.34 13.51
C PRO A 602 -3.60 35.81 14.67
N LEU A 603 -3.23 37.10 14.73
CA LEU A 603 -2.42 37.65 15.83
C LEU A 603 -3.27 38.02 17.05
N LYS A 604 -4.48 38.55 16.83
CA LYS A 604 -5.41 38.84 17.93
C LYS A 604 -6.00 37.55 18.50
N GLU A 605 -6.18 36.55 17.65
CA GLU A 605 -6.71 35.23 17.98
C GLU A 605 -5.58 34.19 18.05
N ALA A 606 -4.40 34.59 18.55
CA ALA A 606 -3.18 33.76 18.50
C ALA A 606 -3.31 32.38 19.16
N GLU A 607 -4.11 32.25 20.22
CA GLU A 607 -4.33 30.94 20.86
C GLU A 607 -5.12 29.98 19.95
N ASP A 608 -6.17 30.47 19.29
CA ASP A 608 -6.96 29.69 18.34
C ASP A 608 -6.16 29.38 17.06
N ALA A 609 -5.40 30.36 16.55
CA ALA A 609 -4.51 30.17 15.41
C ALA A 609 -3.46 29.09 15.71
N ALA A 610 -2.82 29.16 16.87
CA ALA A 610 -1.84 28.16 17.30
C ALA A 610 -2.46 26.77 17.44
N LEU A 611 -3.66 26.68 18.03
CA LEU A 611 -4.37 25.41 18.18
C LEU A 611 -4.68 24.76 16.83
N VAL A 612 -5.18 25.52 15.85
CA VAL A 612 -5.50 25.01 14.50
C VAL A 612 -4.23 24.53 13.79
N MET A 613 -3.16 25.32 13.82
CA MET A 613 -1.88 24.95 13.22
C MET A 613 -1.30 23.69 13.85
N GLU A 614 -1.32 23.59 15.18
CA GLU A 614 -0.77 22.45 15.90
C GLU A 614 -1.62 21.18 15.72
N THR A 615 -2.95 21.33 15.54
CA THR A 615 -3.84 20.24 15.15
C THR A 615 -3.45 19.68 13.78
N LEU A 616 -3.17 20.55 12.80
CA LEU A 616 -2.76 20.15 11.46
C LEU A 616 -1.35 19.56 11.45
N GLU A 617 -0.41 20.11 12.22
CA GLU A 617 0.94 19.56 12.36
C GLU A 617 0.91 18.14 12.96
N GLU A 618 0.13 17.91 14.02
CA GLU A 618 -0.01 16.57 14.61
C GLU A 618 -0.66 15.59 13.62
N LEU A 619 -1.62 16.05 12.81
CA LEU A 619 -2.21 15.25 11.76
C LEU A 619 -1.18 14.88 10.68
N CYS A 620 -0.41 15.84 10.17
CA CYS A 620 0.65 15.59 9.19
C CYS A 620 1.69 14.60 9.73
N ARG A 621 2.13 14.78 10.99
CA ARG A 621 3.09 13.86 11.63
C ARG A 621 2.54 12.44 11.77
N PHE A 622 1.25 12.29 12.08
CA PHE A 622 0.60 10.98 12.08
C PHE A 622 0.61 10.37 10.67
N LEU A 623 0.24 11.15 9.65
CA LEU A 623 0.18 10.70 8.26
C LEU A 623 1.56 10.28 7.72
N ASP A 624 2.64 10.94 8.13
CA ASP A 624 4.01 10.57 7.76
C ASP A 624 4.39 9.15 8.23
N GLY A 625 3.85 8.71 9.36
CA GLY A 625 4.07 7.36 9.91
C GLY A 625 2.96 6.34 9.56
N PHE A 626 1.87 6.78 8.94
CA PHE A 626 0.70 5.94 8.71
C PHE A 626 0.87 5.07 7.47
N ALA A 627 0.83 3.74 7.62
CA ALA A 627 1.16 2.79 6.54
C ALA A 627 0.35 2.97 5.23
N PHE A 628 -0.90 3.45 5.33
CA PHE A 628 -1.79 3.63 4.19
C PHE A 628 -1.71 5.03 3.56
N SER A 629 -0.84 5.93 4.05
CA SER A 629 -0.61 7.26 3.47
C SER A 629 -0.17 7.18 2.00
N THR A 630 0.59 6.14 1.65
CA THR A 630 1.02 5.84 0.27
C THR A 630 -0.14 5.60 -0.71
N HIS A 631 -1.34 5.29 -0.21
CA HIS A 631 -2.54 5.09 -1.03
C HIS A 631 -3.43 6.34 -1.12
N ILE A 632 -3.16 7.38 -0.33
CA ILE A 632 -3.95 8.62 -0.23
C ILE A 632 -3.09 9.88 -0.43
N VAL A 633 -2.01 9.77 -1.21
CA VAL A 633 -0.99 10.82 -1.42
C VAL A 633 -1.60 12.20 -1.71
N ALA A 634 -2.56 12.28 -2.64
CA ALA A 634 -3.19 13.56 -2.98
C ALA A 634 -3.85 14.26 -1.77
N ALA A 635 -4.53 13.51 -0.90
CA ALA A 635 -5.16 14.09 0.29
C ALA A 635 -4.13 14.46 1.38
N VAL A 636 -3.00 13.74 1.45
CA VAL A 636 -1.86 14.08 2.32
C VAL A 636 -1.18 15.35 1.82
N ASP A 637 -0.99 15.48 0.51
CA ASP A 637 -0.44 16.68 -0.13
C ASP A 637 -1.34 17.90 0.11
N ASP A 638 -2.66 17.75 0.06
CA ASP A 638 -3.60 18.82 0.39
C ASP A 638 -3.47 19.28 1.86
N ALA A 639 -3.27 18.36 2.80
CA ALA A 639 -3.03 18.68 4.21
C ALA A 639 -1.70 19.42 4.39
N ASN A 640 -0.64 18.94 3.73
CA ASN A 640 0.68 19.59 3.75
C ASN A 640 0.68 20.97 3.10
N ALA A 641 -0.03 21.14 1.98
CA ALA A 641 -0.20 22.43 1.32
C ALA A 641 -0.97 23.41 2.20
N LEU A 642 -2.03 22.95 2.89
CA LEU A 642 -2.76 23.78 3.86
C LEU A 642 -1.83 24.21 5.01
N ARG A 643 -0.97 23.33 5.50
CA ARG A 643 -0.02 23.61 6.58
C ARG A 643 0.97 24.70 6.20
N VAL A 644 1.58 24.59 5.02
CA VAL A 644 2.49 25.61 4.48
C VAL A 644 1.75 26.94 4.30
N GLY A 645 0.53 26.91 3.74
CA GLY A 645 -0.29 28.11 3.56
C GLY A 645 -0.64 28.82 4.87
N MET A 646 -0.94 28.07 5.95
CA MET A 646 -1.20 28.66 7.28
C MET A 646 0.06 29.33 7.85
N ILE A 647 1.23 28.70 7.71
CA ILE A 647 2.51 29.28 8.14
C ILE A 647 2.78 30.59 7.37
N GLU A 648 2.63 30.58 6.04
CA GLU A 648 2.85 31.76 5.21
C GLU A 648 1.87 32.90 5.55
N ALA A 649 0.60 32.59 5.79
CA ALA A 649 -0.42 33.56 6.18
C ALA A 649 -0.15 34.15 7.57
N LEU A 650 0.32 33.35 8.52
CA LEU A 650 0.72 33.82 9.84
C LEU A 650 1.93 34.77 9.76
N VAL A 651 2.96 34.38 9.01
CA VAL A 651 4.14 35.22 8.78
C VAL A 651 3.76 36.54 8.10
N ALA A 652 2.88 36.49 7.08
CA ALA A 652 2.36 37.69 6.43
C ALA A 652 1.59 38.59 7.41
N SER A 653 0.80 38.02 8.33
CA SER A 653 0.07 38.80 9.35
C SER A 653 1.02 39.52 10.31
N LEU A 654 2.10 38.85 10.75
CA LEU A 654 3.16 39.44 11.59
C LEU A 654 3.90 40.56 10.84
N GLU A 655 4.22 40.34 9.58
CA GLU A 655 4.83 41.33 8.71
C GLU A 655 3.92 42.53 8.47
N ASP A 656 2.62 42.32 8.23
CA ASP A 656 1.63 43.39 8.08
C ASP A 656 1.48 44.21 9.36
N ALA A 657 1.60 43.59 10.54
CA ALA A 657 1.62 44.28 11.81
C ALA A 657 2.83 45.25 11.90
N VAL A 658 4.00 44.82 11.42
CA VAL A 658 5.17 45.70 11.29
C VAL A 658 4.94 46.81 10.26
N HIS A 659 4.37 46.48 9.10
CA HIS A 659 4.07 47.47 8.06
C HIS A 659 3.21 48.63 8.58
N ARG A 660 2.22 48.33 9.42
CA ARG A 660 1.34 49.34 10.04
C ARG A 660 2.07 50.32 10.96
N VAL A 661 3.22 49.93 11.53
CA VAL A 661 4.02 50.75 12.44
C VAL A 661 5.33 51.26 11.83
N LEU A 662 5.60 51.03 10.54
CA LEU A 662 6.86 51.44 9.88
C LEU A 662 7.17 52.93 10.07
N ARG A 663 6.16 53.79 10.12
CA ARG A 663 6.35 55.23 10.36
C ARG A 663 6.76 55.55 11.79
N SER A 664 6.31 54.75 12.75
CA SER A 664 6.65 54.93 14.17
C SER A 664 8.06 54.45 14.49
N ILE A 665 8.68 53.60 13.66
CA ILE A 665 10.03 53.06 13.88
C ILE A 665 11.10 54.16 13.96
N SER A 666 10.88 55.30 13.28
CA SER A 666 11.81 56.44 13.33
C SER A 666 11.45 57.46 14.41
N VAL A 667 10.38 57.25 15.19
CA VAL A 667 9.88 58.25 16.16
C VAL A 667 9.84 57.71 17.58
N GLU A 668 9.46 56.44 17.73
CA GLU A 668 9.28 55.77 19.01
C GLU A 668 10.33 54.68 19.16
N THR A 669 10.76 54.35 20.38
CA THR A 669 11.64 53.21 20.65
C THR A 669 10.84 51.99 21.14
N CYS A 670 11.39 50.79 20.98
CA CYS A 670 10.78 49.52 21.41
C CYS A 670 9.49 49.14 20.64
N VAL A 671 9.39 49.57 19.38
CA VAL A 671 8.21 49.36 18.54
C VAL A 671 7.95 47.87 18.27
N PHE A 672 9.00 47.08 18.01
CA PHE A 672 8.86 45.65 17.74
C PHE A 672 8.53 44.85 18.99
N THR A 673 9.07 45.21 20.16
CA THR A 673 8.65 44.58 21.42
C THR A 673 7.16 44.74 21.63
N PHE A 674 6.60 45.93 21.37
CA PHE A 674 5.17 46.15 21.54
C PHE A 674 4.32 45.39 20.49
N VAL A 675 4.76 45.36 19.23
CA VAL A 675 3.96 44.81 18.12
C VAL A 675 4.09 43.29 17.97
N LEU A 676 5.30 42.74 18.08
CA LEU A 676 5.58 41.34 17.77
C LEU A 676 5.61 40.43 19.00
N SER A 677 6.11 40.93 20.14
CA SER A 677 6.33 40.09 21.33
C SER A 677 5.05 39.39 21.84
N PRO A 678 3.87 40.03 21.91
CA PRO A 678 2.66 39.34 22.41
C PRO A 678 2.27 38.12 21.56
N GLY A 679 2.30 38.26 20.23
CA GLY A 679 2.00 37.17 19.30
C GLY A 679 3.07 36.09 19.34
N LEU A 680 4.35 36.48 19.21
CA LEU A 680 5.47 35.53 19.21
C LEU A 680 5.58 34.74 20.51
N THR A 681 5.35 35.37 21.66
CA THR A 681 5.36 34.68 22.97
C THR A 681 4.22 33.67 23.06
N THR A 682 3.04 34.01 22.54
CA THR A 682 1.90 33.10 22.50
C THR A 682 2.19 31.90 21.61
N PHE A 683 2.74 32.13 20.40
CA PHE A 683 3.11 31.05 19.49
C PHE A 683 4.26 30.20 20.00
N ALA A 684 5.30 30.79 20.59
CA ALA A 684 6.42 30.07 21.20
C ALA A 684 5.96 29.09 22.29
N ARG A 685 4.95 29.48 23.05
CA ARG A 685 4.36 28.68 24.12
C ARG A 685 3.43 27.58 23.61
N ARG A 686 2.63 27.88 22.57
CA ARG A 686 1.54 27.01 22.11
C ARG A 686 1.92 26.06 20.97
N LEU A 687 2.84 26.46 20.11
CA LEU A 687 3.33 25.63 19.01
C LEU A 687 4.48 24.75 19.49
N ARG A 688 4.69 23.62 18.80
CA ARG A 688 5.94 22.87 18.97
C ARG A 688 7.16 23.74 18.59
N PRO A 689 8.32 23.51 19.24
CA PRO A 689 9.54 24.24 18.92
C PRO A 689 9.91 24.18 17.43
N SER A 690 9.72 23.04 16.77
CA SER A 690 10.00 22.89 15.33
C SER A 690 9.13 23.79 14.46
N SER A 691 7.82 23.83 14.73
CA SER A 691 6.85 24.63 13.97
C SER A 691 7.07 26.12 14.21
N PHE A 692 7.29 26.51 15.47
CA PHE A 692 7.59 27.89 15.83
C PHE A 692 8.89 28.38 15.19
N LEU A 693 9.93 27.55 15.17
CA LEU A 693 11.21 27.89 14.56
C LEU A 693 11.08 28.20 13.06
N VAL A 694 10.24 27.44 12.34
CA VAL A 694 9.95 27.70 10.92
C VAL A 694 9.27 29.05 10.74
N VAL A 695 8.23 29.35 11.53
CA VAL A 695 7.52 30.64 11.51
C VAL A 695 8.49 31.80 11.78
N ALA A 696 9.28 31.69 12.86
CA ALA A 696 10.20 32.74 13.29
C ALA A 696 11.34 32.99 12.30
N ARG A 697 11.93 31.94 11.69
CA ARG A 697 12.95 32.08 10.64
C ARG A 697 12.40 32.73 9.38
N GLN A 698 11.21 32.33 8.93
CA GLN A 698 10.56 32.95 7.78
C GLN A 698 10.23 34.42 8.06
N LEU A 699 9.71 34.72 9.25
CA LEU A 699 9.46 36.10 9.68
C LEU A 699 10.74 36.93 9.65
N ALA A 700 11.84 36.43 10.25
CA ALA A 700 13.12 37.15 10.26
C ALA A 700 13.60 37.50 8.85
N GLY A 701 13.52 36.55 7.90
CA GLY A 701 13.88 36.80 6.50
C GLY A 701 13.00 37.83 5.79
N ARG A 702 11.67 37.81 6.04
CA ARG A 702 10.75 38.80 5.48
C ARG A 702 10.96 40.19 6.08
N LEU A 703 11.06 40.28 7.40
CA LEU A 703 11.34 41.54 8.09
C LEU A 703 12.68 42.14 7.67
N ALA A 704 13.73 41.32 7.52
CA ALA A 704 15.01 41.78 7.00
C ALA A 704 14.86 42.47 5.64
N THR A 705 14.17 41.80 4.70
CA THR A 705 13.95 42.31 3.34
C THR A 705 13.10 43.59 3.34
N THR A 706 12.00 43.59 4.11
CA THR A 706 11.07 44.71 4.21
C THR A 706 11.72 45.94 4.84
N LEU A 707 12.41 45.76 5.97
CA LEU A 707 13.05 46.86 6.70
C LEU A 707 14.28 47.39 5.96
N LEU A 708 15.10 46.53 5.35
CA LEU A 708 16.22 46.98 4.51
C LEU A 708 15.70 47.72 3.28
N GLY A 709 14.67 47.19 2.62
CA GLY A 709 14.01 47.84 1.50
C GLY A 709 13.41 49.19 1.87
N GLN A 710 12.88 49.34 3.10
CA GLN A 710 12.39 50.62 3.62
C GLN A 710 13.55 51.58 3.89
N LEU A 711 14.64 51.11 4.51
CA LEU A 711 15.85 51.89 4.77
C LEU A 711 16.44 52.45 3.47
N LEU A 712 16.54 51.63 2.42
CA LEU A 712 17.10 52.06 1.14
C LEU A 712 16.19 53.04 0.40
N ARG A 713 14.87 52.89 0.51
CA ARG A 713 13.88 53.71 -0.22
C ARG A 713 13.45 55.00 0.49
N GLN A 714 13.54 55.07 1.81
CA GLN A 714 13.14 56.27 2.55
C GLN A 714 14.03 57.47 2.22
N SER A 715 13.50 58.68 2.38
CA SER A 715 14.33 59.89 2.33
C SER A 715 15.40 59.86 3.43
N PRO A 716 16.49 60.63 3.30
CA PRO A 716 17.41 60.85 4.40
C PRO A 716 16.65 61.27 5.67
N PHE A 717 17.13 60.83 6.83
CA PHE A 717 16.54 61.19 8.12
C PHE A 717 16.65 62.70 8.33
N SER A 718 15.64 63.30 8.94
CA SER A 718 15.59 64.76 9.10
C SER A 718 16.43 65.23 10.29
N VAL A 719 16.48 64.41 11.33
CA VAL A 719 17.19 64.67 12.59
C VAL A 719 17.89 63.42 13.10
N GLU A 720 18.94 63.60 13.91
CA GLU A 720 19.74 62.51 14.48
C GLU A 720 18.93 61.62 15.43
N GLU A 721 17.92 62.18 16.11
CA GLU A 721 16.99 61.44 16.97
C GLU A 721 16.19 60.39 16.18
N GLU A 722 15.74 60.71 14.96
CA GLU A 722 15.00 59.79 14.10
C GLU A 722 15.88 58.61 13.66
N LEU A 723 17.13 58.91 13.29
CA LEU A 723 18.12 57.91 12.94
C LEU A 723 18.42 57.00 14.14
N THR A 724 18.60 57.58 15.32
CA THR A 724 18.90 56.84 16.55
C THR A 724 17.74 55.93 16.94
N ALA A 725 16.50 56.41 16.87
CA ALA A 725 15.30 55.61 17.11
C ALA A 725 15.19 54.45 16.10
N PHE A 726 15.42 54.72 14.81
CA PHE A 726 15.40 53.70 13.77
C PHE A 726 16.44 52.60 14.02
N VAL A 727 17.68 52.97 14.36
CA VAL A 727 18.75 52.03 14.70
C VAL A 727 18.39 51.22 15.95
N ALA A 728 17.95 51.87 17.03
CA ALA A 728 17.58 51.20 18.27
C ALA A 728 16.47 50.16 18.04
N ASN A 729 15.48 50.47 17.20
CA ASN A 729 14.43 49.51 16.85
C ASN A 729 14.93 48.37 15.97
N CYS A 730 15.57 48.66 14.85
CA CYS A 730 15.95 47.64 13.86
C CYS A 730 17.12 46.75 14.32
N ARG A 731 18.03 47.29 15.13
CA ARG A 731 19.21 46.57 15.64
C ARG A 731 18.97 45.94 17.01
N ASP A 732 18.51 46.72 17.99
CA ASP A 732 18.51 46.27 19.38
C ASP A 732 17.17 45.62 19.74
N ASP A 733 16.07 46.32 19.52
CA ASP A 733 14.73 45.85 19.86
C ASP A 733 14.32 44.61 19.03
N LEU A 734 14.44 44.69 17.70
CA LEU A 734 14.14 43.55 16.81
C LEU A 734 15.02 42.34 17.12
N ARG A 735 16.31 42.56 17.40
CA ARG A 735 17.21 41.48 17.81
C ARG A 735 16.80 40.88 19.14
N GLN A 736 16.43 41.69 20.13
CA GLN A 736 15.98 41.21 21.43
C GLN A 736 14.70 40.36 21.29
N VAL A 737 13.71 40.84 20.55
CA VAL A 737 12.44 40.14 20.32
C VAL A 737 12.67 38.82 19.59
N LEU A 738 13.46 38.82 18.52
CA LEU A 738 13.70 37.61 17.74
C LEU A 738 14.69 36.67 18.42
N ALA A 739 15.66 37.14 19.19
CA ALA A 739 16.57 36.30 19.97
C ALA A 739 15.89 35.60 21.14
N ALA A 740 14.77 36.14 21.64
CA ALA A 740 13.94 35.44 22.62
C ALA A 740 13.21 34.25 21.98
N ALA A 741 12.97 34.29 20.67
CA ALA A 741 12.28 33.27 19.89
C ALA A 741 13.23 32.28 19.17
N LEU A 742 14.38 32.79 18.72
CA LEU A 742 15.37 32.13 17.89
C LEU A 742 16.71 32.10 18.62
N GLY A 743 17.50 31.04 18.43
CA GLY A 743 18.92 31.09 18.81
C GLY A 743 19.64 32.23 18.04
N GLN A 744 20.71 32.78 18.61
CA GLN A 744 21.49 33.85 17.95
C GLN A 744 21.98 33.45 16.55
N GLU A 745 22.26 32.16 16.33
CA GLU A 745 22.72 31.61 15.04
C GLU A 745 21.66 31.71 13.94
N ASP A 746 20.38 31.71 14.30
CA ASP A 746 19.26 31.72 13.35
C ASP A 746 18.85 33.13 12.89
N LEU A 747 19.52 34.16 13.41
CA LEU A 747 19.28 35.56 13.04
C LEU A 747 20.10 36.00 11.81
N GLY A 748 20.84 35.09 11.17
CA GLY A 748 21.60 35.34 9.95
C GLY A 748 20.86 36.14 8.87
N PRO A 749 19.56 35.87 8.57
CA PRO A 749 18.83 36.65 7.56
C PRO A 749 18.77 38.17 7.81
N LEU A 750 18.94 38.62 9.06
CA LEU A 750 18.92 40.04 9.43
C LEU A 750 20.28 40.73 9.27
N ARG A 751 21.34 40.00 8.91
CA ARG A 751 22.71 40.52 8.89
C ARG A 751 22.85 41.77 8.03
N GLN A 752 22.30 41.77 6.82
CA GLN A 752 22.37 42.93 5.92
C GLN A 752 21.66 44.16 6.48
N LEU A 753 20.52 43.97 7.17
CA LEU A 753 19.82 45.06 7.85
C LEU A 753 20.70 45.64 8.98
N TRP A 754 21.32 44.77 9.78
CA TRP A 754 22.17 45.17 10.90
C TRP A 754 23.48 45.81 10.46
N ASP A 755 24.07 45.35 9.35
CA ASP A 755 25.18 46.01 8.69
C ASP A 755 24.79 47.44 8.27
N GLY A 756 23.58 47.61 7.72
CA GLY A 756 23.01 48.93 7.46
C GLY A 756 22.88 49.79 8.71
N CYS A 757 22.35 49.24 9.80
CA CYS A 757 22.28 49.92 11.10
C CYS A 757 23.67 50.26 11.66
N ALA A 758 24.68 49.41 11.46
CA ALA A 758 26.06 49.67 11.88
C ALA A 758 26.65 50.88 11.14
N LEU A 759 26.43 50.98 9.83
CA LEU A 759 26.80 52.16 9.04
C LEU A 759 26.10 53.45 9.50
N LEU A 760 24.81 53.38 9.80
CA LEU A 760 24.07 54.52 10.36
C LEU A 760 24.61 54.93 11.74
N SER A 761 25.18 54.00 12.51
CA SER A 761 25.70 54.23 13.86
C SER A 761 27.15 54.73 13.90
N LEU A 762 27.84 54.80 12.76
CA LEU A 762 29.25 55.20 12.73
C LEU A 762 29.45 56.64 13.25
N PRO A 763 30.60 56.94 13.89
CA PRO A 763 31.01 58.31 14.12
C PRO A 763 31.08 59.10 12.81
N HIS A 764 30.76 60.41 12.83
CA HIS A 764 30.71 61.25 11.63
C HIS A 764 31.97 61.15 10.77
N ALA A 765 33.15 61.22 11.40
CA ALA A 765 34.44 61.16 10.69
C ALA A 765 34.63 59.83 9.95
N GLU A 766 34.34 58.69 10.62
CA GLU A 766 34.47 57.36 10.02
C GLU A 766 33.45 57.14 8.89
N ALA A 767 32.23 57.66 9.06
CA ALA A 767 31.18 57.60 8.05
C ALA A 767 31.53 58.43 6.81
N ALA A 768 32.11 59.62 6.99
CA ALA A 768 32.58 60.49 5.91
C ALA A 768 33.74 59.83 5.12
N ASP A 769 34.75 59.31 5.82
CA ASP A 769 35.89 58.61 5.20
C ASP A 769 35.43 57.39 4.38
N LEU A 770 34.50 56.60 4.94
CA LEU A 770 33.96 55.44 4.26
C LEU A 770 33.10 55.83 3.05
N LEU A 771 32.35 56.92 3.15
CA LEU A 771 31.56 57.47 2.05
C LEU A 771 32.45 57.93 0.90
N GLU A 772 33.56 58.61 1.18
CA GLU A 772 34.56 58.99 0.17
C GLU A 772 35.21 57.77 -0.49
N LEU A 773 35.58 56.75 0.30
CA LEU A 773 36.15 55.52 -0.23
C LEU A 773 35.16 54.78 -1.14
N LEU A 774 33.90 54.66 -0.73
CA LEU A 774 32.84 54.04 -1.53
C LEU A 774 32.61 54.80 -2.84
N ARG A 775 32.66 56.14 -2.82
CA ARG A 775 32.60 56.95 -4.03
C ARG A 775 33.77 56.67 -4.95
N GLU A 776 34.99 56.65 -4.43
CA GLU A 776 36.19 56.40 -5.24
C GLU A 776 36.10 55.04 -5.94
N VAL A 777 35.62 54.00 -5.23
CA VAL A 777 35.45 52.65 -5.78
C VAL A 777 34.33 52.60 -6.82
N LEU A 778 33.17 53.21 -6.56
CA LEU A 778 32.00 53.12 -7.43
C LEU A 778 32.05 54.06 -8.65
N HIS A 779 32.75 55.20 -8.55
CA HIS A 779 32.91 56.15 -9.65
C HIS A 779 34.06 55.79 -10.59
N ARG A 780 34.94 54.85 -10.24
CA ARG A 780 35.92 54.36 -11.21
C ARG A 780 35.19 53.64 -12.34
N PRO A 781 35.19 54.16 -13.58
CA PRO A 781 34.64 53.44 -14.70
C PRO A 781 35.39 52.13 -14.80
N SER A 782 34.67 51.01 -14.76
CA SER A 782 35.26 49.70 -14.94
C SER A 782 35.89 49.65 -16.33
N HIS A 783 37.20 49.90 -16.42
CA HIS A 783 37.97 49.86 -17.67
C HIS A 783 38.03 48.44 -18.29
N ALA A 784 37.26 47.48 -17.75
CA ALA A 784 37.12 46.12 -18.25
C ALA A 784 36.40 46.00 -19.61
N GLY A 785 35.87 47.09 -20.16
CA GLY A 785 35.19 47.11 -21.47
C GLY A 785 36.10 47.26 -22.70
N ALA A 786 37.39 47.59 -22.54
CA ALA A 786 38.33 47.60 -23.67
C ALA A 786 38.84 46.17 -23.93
N GLY A 787 38.03 45.39 -24.65
CA GLY A 787 38.41 44.07 -25.14
C GLY A 787 39.68 44.12 -25.99
N GLY A 788 40.76 43.53 -25.46
CA GLY A 788 41.97 43.23 -26.23
C GLY A 788 43.25 43.27 -25.40
N GLY A 789 43.56 42.22 -24.63
CA GLY A 789 44.94 42.09 -24.10
C GLY A 789 45.21 41.17 -22.91
N VAL A 790 44.20 40.62 -22.22
CA VAL A 790 44.47 39.90 -20.94
C VAL A 790 45.05 38.49 -21.14
N ALA A 791 45.05 37.94 -22.36
CA ALA A 791 45.71 36.68 -22.66
C ALA A 791 47.26 36.75 -22.63
N ALA A 792 47.88 37.94 -22.58
CA ALA A 792 49.34 38.08 -22.59
C ALA A 792 49.99 38.15 -21.19
N ALA A 793 49.25 38.53 -20.14
CA ALA A 793 49.80 38.70 -18.79
C ALA A 793 49.82 37.40 -17.96
N ALA A 794 48.98 36.41 -18.30
CA ALA A 794 48.91 35.14 -17.57
C ALA A 794 50.02 34.14 -17.94
N ARG A 795 50.75 34.35 -19.06
CA ARG A 795 51.87 33.48 -19.49
C ARG A 795 53.26 33.89 -18.97
N ARG A 796 53.39 34.96 -18.17
CA ARG A 796 54.68 35.38 -17.56
C ARG A 796 54.80 35.14 -16.05
N ARG A 797 53.91 34.33 -15.46
CA ARG A 797 53.94 34.00 -14.02
C ARG A 797 54.23 32.53 -13.70
N SER A 798 54.63 31.70 -14.68
CA SER A 798 54.99 30.29 -14.42
C SER A 798 56.47 30.05 -14.07
N ASP A 799 57.38 31.01 -14.28
CA ASP A 799 58.83 30.73 -14.25
C ASP A 799 59.57 31.39 -13.08
N GLY A 800 58.90 31.62 -11.95
CA GLY A 800 59.51 32.26 -10.77
C GLY A 800 59.03 31.66 -9.45
N ARG A 801 59.12 30.34 -9.30
CA ARG A 801 58.79 29.61 -8.07
C ARG A 801 60.02 29.04 -7.36
N GLU A 802 61.14 29.77 -7.38
CA GLU A 802 62.33 29.46 -6.56
C GLU A 802 63.00 30.76 -6.10
N ALA A 803 62.34 31.48 -5.18
CA ALA A 803 62.98 32.48 -4.31
C ALA A 803 61.99 32.92 -3.22
N ALA A 804 61.41 31.95 -2.51
CA ALA A 804 60.91 32.18 -1.17
C ALA A 804 61.92 31.53 -0.25
N GLU A 805 62.81 32.33 0.34
CA GLU A 805 63.46 32.11 1.64
C GLU A 805 64.55 33.17 1.82
N ARG A 806 64.46 33.90 2.94
CA ARG A 806 65.35 35.00 3.41
C ARG A 806 64.95 36.41 2.98
N SER A 807 63.89 36.92 3.60
CA SER A 807 63.88 38.32 4.09
C SER A 807 62.80 38.47 5.16
N GLU A 808 62.95 37.77 6.28
CA GLU A 808 62.37 38.21 7.55
C GLU A 808 63.22 39.38 8.03
N GLY A 809 62.67 40.59 7.96
CA GLY A 809 63.33 41.77 8.47
C GLY A 809 62.90 43.01 7.70
N GLN A 810 62.17 43.86 8.39
CA GLN A 810 61.86 45.25 8.01
C GLN A 810 60.55 45.46 7.21
N GLU A 811 59.44 45.04 7.82
CA GLU A 811 58.11 45.61 7.55
C GLU A 811 57.99 46.96 8.27
N GLY A 812 58.55 48.01 7.67
CA GLY A 812 58.38 49.38 8.10
C GLY A 812 58.02 50.25 6.89
N GLU A 813 56.83 50.86 6.94
CA GLU A 813 56.48 52.08 6.19
C GLU A 813 56.55 52.03 4.66
N ALA A 814 56.12 50.93 4.06
CA ALA A 814 55.53 51.00 2.73
C ALA A 814 54.06 50.58 2.84
N GLU A 815 53.24 51.47 3.43
CA GLU A 815 51.80 51.52 3.20
C GLU A 815 51.59 51.94 1.72
N ALA A 816 52.04 51.06 0.84
CA ALA A 816 51.94 51.17 -0.60
C ALA A 816 50.47 51.33 -0.90
N VAL A 817 50.14 52.39 -1.64
CA VAL A 817 48.80 52.77 -2.10
C VAL A 817 48.04 51.54 -2.60
N TRP A 818 47.33 50.86 -1.70
CA TRP A 818 46.52 49.72 -2.06
C TRP A 818 45.37 50.28 -2.89
N PRO A 819 45.06 49.65 -4.03
CA PRO A 819 43.91 50.08 -4.81
C PRO A 819 42.67 50.10 -3.89
N PRO A 820 41.82 51.14 -3.99
CA PRO A 820 40.71 51.36 -3.06
C PRO A 820 39.77 50.14 -2.98
N GLU A 821 39.68 49.35 -4.05
CA GLU A 821 38.99 48.05 -4.12
C GLU A 821 39.49 47.03 -3.09
N ARG A 822 40.80 47.02 -2.77
CA ARG A 822 41.37 46.15 -1.74
C ARG A 822 41.22 46.73 -0.33
N ARG A 823 41.07 48.06 -0.21
CA ARG A 823 40.83 48.74 1.07
C ARG A 823 39.38 48.62 1.50
N LEU A 824 38.44 48.55 0.54
CA LEU A 824 37.01 48.58 0.81
C LEU A 824 36.51 47.43 1.70
N PRO A 825 36.83 46.14 1.48
CA PRO A 825 36.41 45.07 2.38
C PRO A 825 36.92 45.27 3.81
N GLY A 826 38.16 45.73 3.97
CA GLY A 826 38.73 46.02 5.29
C GLY A 826 38.06 47.22 5.96
N ALA A 827 37.69 48.25 5.19
CA ALA A 827 36.96 49.41 5.70
C ALA A 827 35.52 49.06 6.11
N LEU A 828 34.80 48.28 5.29
CA LEU A 828 33.48 47.76 5.61
C LEU A 828 33.52 46.85 6.84
N ALA A 829 34.49 45.93 6.92
CA ALA A 829 34.66 45.07 8.10
C ALA A 829 34.95 45.87 9.38
N ARG A 830 35.78 46.93 9.31
CA ARG A 830 36.01 47.85 10.45
C ARG A 830 34.74 48.59 10.86
N ALA A 831 33.87 48.91 9.91
CA ALA A 831 32.57 49.48 10.15
C ALA A 831 31.51 48.46 10.66
N GLY A 832 31.91 47.20 10.88
CA GLY A 832 31.02 46.13 11.32
C GLY A 832 30.11 45.57 10.22
N VAL A 833 30.38 45.88 8.95
CA VAL A 833 29.65 45.38 7.78
C VAL A 833 30.28 44.09 7.28
N GLU A 834 29.48 43.02 7.19
CA GLU A 834 29.93 41.70 6.75
C GLU A 834 29.35 41.30 5.38
N GLU A 835 28.07 41.55 5.14
CA GLU A 835 27.31 41.05 3.99
C GLU A 835 26.69 42.14 3.10
N LEU A 836 26.57 43.38 3.59
CA LEU A 836 25.93 44.45 2.81
C LEU A 836 26.78 44.84 1.58
N ALA A 837 26.15 44.89 0.41
CA ALA A 837 26.82 45.24 -0.82
C ALA A 837 27.27 46.72 -0.83
N ALA A 838 28.41 47.01 -1.45
CA ALA A 838 28.94 48.37 -1.58
C ALA A 838 27.93 49.45 -2.07
N PRO A 839 27.10 49.22 -3.11
CA PRO A 839 26.10 50.21 -3.52
C PRO A 839 25.02 50.45 -2.45
N ASP A 840 24.61 49.40 -1.74
CA ASP A 840 23.63 49.53 -0.66
C ASP A 840 24.25 50.25 0.54
N ALA A 841 25.51 49.96 0.87
CA ALA A 841 26.27 50.65 1.90
C ALA A 841 26.38 52.16 1.61
N LEU A 842 26.64 52.54 0.34
CA LEU A 842 26.62 53.93 -0.11
C LEU A 842 25.24 54.55 0.08
N ALA A 843 24.18 53.86 -0.34
CA ALA A 843 22.80 54.32 -0.22
C ALA A 843 22.37 54.50 1.24
N VAL A 844 22.83 53.63 2.15
CA VAL A 844 22.58 53.71 3.60
C VAL A 844 23.32 54.91 4.21
N LEU A 845 24.61 55.11 3.91
CA LEU A 845 25.37 56.27 4.39
C LEU A 845 24.74 57.59 3.92
N ALA A 846 24.19 57.61 2.71
CA ALA A 846 23.46 58.76 2.17
C ALA A 846 22.18 59.11 2.94
N LYS A 847 21.66 58.22 3.79
CA LYS A 847 20.49 58.51 4.63
C LYS A 847 20.81 59.33 5.86
N ARG A 848 22.08 59.43 6.26
CA ARG A 848 22.45 60.16 7.48
C ARG A 848 22.27 61.67 7.29
N PRO A 849 21.71 62.41 8.26
CA PRO A 849 21.42 63.84 8.12
C PRO A 849 22.69 64.69 7.93
N ASP A 850 23.78 64.30 8.58
CA ASP A 850 25.10 64.93 8.53
C ASP A 850 25.84 64.73 7.19
N LEU A 851 25.52 63.67 6.45
CA LEU A 851 26.14 63.32 5.17
C LEU A 851 25.22 63.45 3.96
N ALA A 852 23.94 63.73 4.16
CA ALA A 852 22.92 63.80 3.10
C ALA A 852 23.30 64.80 1.99
N ALA A 853 23.80 65.97 2.36
CA ALA A 853 24.25 66.99 1.41
C ALA A 853 25.43 66.50 0.56
N ALA A 854 26.44 65.90 1.20
CA ALA A 854 27.57 65.34 0.48
C ALA A 854 27.13 64.21 -0.45
N ALA A 855 26.20 63.35 -0.02
CA ALA A 855 25.77 62.17 -0.77
C ALA A 855 24.82 62.49 -1.93
N ALA A 856 24.08 63.61 -1.87
CA ALA A 856 23.23 64.08 -2.95
C ALA A 856 24.01 64.28 -4.26
N ASP A 857 25.26 64.73 -4.17
CA ASP A 857 26.16 64.91 -5.32
C ASP A 857 26.41 63.60 -6.09
N VAL A 858 26.37 62.46 -5.39
CA VAL A 858 26.63 61.12 -5.95
C VAL A 858 25.38 60.54 -6.61
N ALA A 859 24.22 60.69 -5.96
CA ALA A 859 22.95 60.24 -6.52
C ALA A 859 22.62 61.01 -7.81
N GLY A 860 22.94 62.31 -7.84
CA GLY A 860 22.82 63.15 -9.04
C GLY A 860 23.72 62.69 -10.19
N ALA A 861 24.94 62.23 -9.90
CA ALA A 861 25.89 61.76 -10.91
C ALA A 861 25.42 60.47 -11.62
N HIS A 862 24.86 59.51 -10.89
CA HIS A 862 24.33 58.27 -11.49
C HIS A 862 23.06 58.49 -12.32
N LEU A 863 22.18 59.40 -11.91
CA LEU A 863 21.02 59.78 -12.72
C LEU A 863 21.43 60.57 -13.98
N GLY A 864 22.49 61.40 -13.87
CA GLY A 864 23.06 62.13 -15.00
C GLY A 864 23.63 61.21 -16.08
N VAL A 865 24.36 60.14 -15.70
CA VAL A 865 24.88 59.14 -16.63
C VAL A 865 23.76 58.35 -17.32
N LEU A 866 22.66 58.05 -16.62
CA LEU A 866 21.47 57.43 -17.23
C LEU A 866 20.72 58.39 -18.17
N GLN A 867 20.64 59.69 -17.83
CA GLN A 867 20.06 60.72 -18.71
C GLN A 867 20.92 60.99 -19.96
N GLU A 868 22.24 60.84 -19.87
CA GLU A 868 23.16 60.98 -21.01
C GLU A 868 23.18 59.74 -21.93
N LEU A 869 22.96 58.54 -21.38
CA LEU A 869 22.96 57.28 -22.15
C LEU A 869 21.59 56.90 -22.73
N LEU A 870 20.50 57.51 -22.29
CA LEU A 870 19.15 57.30 -22.83
C LEU A 870 18.67 58.58 -23.55
N PRO A 871 18.71 58.65 -24.90
CA PRO A 871 17.97 59.70 -25.59
C PRO A 871 16.49 59.56 -25.22
N VAL A 872 15.84 60.68 -24.86
CA VAL A 872 14.45 60.75 -24.36
C VAL A 872 13.45 59.91 -25.20
N GLY A 873 13.71 59.76 -26.51
CA GLY A 873 12.92 58.91 -27.40
C GLY A 873 13.08 57.38 -27.22
N ALA A 874 14.25 56.88 -26.79
CA ALA A 874 14.49 55.44 -26.63
C ALA A 874 13.83 54.90 -25.34
N ALA A 875 13.91 55.63 -24.23
CA ALA A 875 13.24 55.25 -22.98
C ALA A 875 11.70 55.23 -23.14
N GLN A 876 11.15 56.16 -23.92
CA GLN A 876 9.72 56.21 -24.24
C GLN A 876 9.29 55.08 -25.19
N ALA A 877 10.14 54.68 -26.14
CA ALA A 877 9.90 53.54 -27.04
C ALA A 877 9.98 52.19 -26.31
N THR A 878 10.90 52.01 -25.35
CA THR A 878 11.00 50.79 -24.53
C THR A 878 9.81 50.65 -23.58
N LEU A 879 9.31 51.76 -23.01
CA LEU A 879 8.07 51.77 -22.23
C LEU A 879 6.84 51.44 -23.10
N GLN A 880 6.77 51.96 -24.33
CA GLN A 880 5.67 51.65 -25.26
C GLN A 880 5.70 50.18 -25.75
N LEU A 881 6.89 49.63 -26.01
CA LEU A 881 7.07 48.21 -26.38
C LEU A 881 6.70 47.26 -25.23
N GLY A 882 7.00 47.63 -23.98
CA GLY A 882 6.59 46.88 -22.80
C GLY A 882 5.06 46.83 -22.61
N THR A 883 4.38 47.95 -22.86
CA THR A 883 2.90 47.99 -22.78
C THR A 883 2.22 47.19 -23.91
N GLY A 884 2.81 47.16 -25.11
CA GLY A 884 2.29 46.37 -26.24
C GLY A 884 2.46 44.86 -26.07
N ALA A 885 3.60 44.41 -25.54
CA ALA A 885 3.87 42.99 -25.29
C ALA A 885 2.97 42.39 -24.20
N ILE A 886 2.63 43.18 -23.17
CA ILE A 886 1.73 42.74 -22.08
C ILE A 886 0.27 42.65 -22.59
N GLN A 887 -0.17 43.54 -23.49
CA GLN A 887 -1.47 43.42 -24.14
C GLN A 887 -1.57 42.20 -25.06
N GLN A 888 -0.51 41.86 -25.79
CA GLN A 888 -0.47 40.65 -26.62
C GLN A 888 -0.50 39.35 -25.81
N LEU A 889 0.21 39.29 -24.68
CA LEU A 889 0.18 38.14 -23.78
C LEU A 889 -1.20 37.94 -23.11
N GLY A 890 -1.89 39.03 -22.79
CA GLY A 890 -3.28 38.98 -22.30
C GLY A 890 -4.27 38.44 -23.34
N ALA A 891 -4.09 38.80 -24.61
CA ALA A 891 -4.93 38.32 -25.71
C ALA A 891 -4.70 36.83 -26.04
N GLN A 892 -3.44 36.39 -26.07
CA GLN A 892 -3.09 34.99 -26.34
C GLN A 892 -3.49 34.03 -25.20
N GLY A 893 -3.47 34.50 -23.95
CA GLY A 893 -3.96 33.72 -22.80
C GLY A 893 -5.48 33.49 -22.83
N ALA A 894 -6.24 34.43 -23.37
CA ALA A 894 -7.70 34.31 -23.51
C ALA A 894 -8.10 33.30 -24.60
N GLU A 895 -7.38 33.25 -25.73
CA GLU A 895 -7.62 32.25 -26.79
C GLU A 895 -7.24 30.83 -26.35
N ALA A 896 -6.16 30.66 -25.58
CA ALA A 896 -5.75 29.36 -25.05
C ALA A 896 -6.76 28.75 -24.07
N LEU A 897 -7.46 29.59 -23.29
CA LEU A 897 -8.50 29.14 -22.36
C LEU A 897 -9.83 28.79 -23.06
N GLN A 898 -10.13 29.43 -24.20
CA GLN A 898 -11.29 29.07 -25.03
C GLN A 898 -11.13 27.69 -25.73
N GLY A 899 -9.89 27.29 -26.04
CA GLY A 899 -9.61 25.95 -26.60
C GLY A 899 -9.81 24.78 -25.63
N LEU A 900 -9.91 25.05 -24.32
CA LEU A 900 -10.03 24.04 -23.26
C LEU A 900 -11.46 23.83 -22.73
N GLY A 901 -12.46 24.49 -23.32
CA GLY A 901 -13.89 24.22 -23.04
C GLY A 901 -14.38 24.64 -21.64
N LEU A 902 -13.68 25.52 -20.93
CA LEU A 902 -14.08 26.01 -19.60
C LEU A 902 -15.00 27.24 -19.70
N PRO A 903 -16.03 27.37 -18.83
CA PRO A 903 -17.01 28.45 -18.89
C PRO A 903 -16.44 29.83 -18.49
N ALA A 904 -16.81 30.85 -19.25
CA ALA A 904 -16.23 32.20 -19.26
C ALA A 904 -16.67 33.15 -18.13
N SER A 905 -16.67 32.71 -16.87
CA SER A 905 -17.00 33.61 -15.75
C SER A 905 -16.16 33.36 -14.49
N LEU A 906 -14.98 33.99 -14.46
CA LEU A 906 -14.24 34.29 -13.23
C LEU A 906 -13.92 35.79 -13.20
N PRO A 907 -13.97 36.47 -12.04
CA PRO A 907 -13.92 37.92 -11.97
C PRO A 907 -12.49 38.42 -12.21
N MET A 908 -12.32 39.21 -13.28
CA MET A 908 -11.07 39.91 -13.68
C MET A 908 -10.50 40.88 -12.62
N SER A 909 -11.16 41.09 -11.49
CA SER A 909 -10.73 42.03 -10.45
C SER A 909 -9.44 41.61 -9.74
N GLY A 910 -9.19 40.30 -9.57
CA GLY A 910 -7.97 39.79 -8.92
C GLY A 910 -6.71 39.94 -9.78
N ALA A 911 -6.83 39.68 -11.09
CA ALA A 911 -5.72 39.85 -12.04
C ALA A 911 -5.38 41.33 -12.26
N GLN A 912 -6.39 42.21 -12.24
CA GLN A 912 -6.21 43.64 -12.37
C GLN A 912 -5.58 44.27 -11.12
N ALA A 913 -5.91 43.77 -9.93
CA ALA A 913 -5.23 44.16 -8.69
C ALA A 913 -3.75 43.71 -8.71
N SER A 914 -3.46 42.46 -9.09
CA SER A 914 -2.08 41.96 -9.18
C SER A 914 -1.25 42.67 -10.26
N LEU A 915 -1.87 43.11 -11.37
CA LEU A 915 -1.25 43.95 -12.40
C LEU A 915 -1.04 45.40 -11.93
N GLN A 916 -1.95 45.95 -11.12
CA GLN A 916 -1.77 47.29 -10.54
C GLN A 916 -0.68 47.29 -9.46
N THR A 917 -0.58 46.24 -8.64
CA THR A 917 0.54 46.04 -7.71
C THR A 917 1.85 45.85 -8.46
N GLY A 918 1.85 45.04 -9.53
CA GLY A 918 3.00 44.88 -10.42
C GLY A 918 3.41 46.16 -11.17
N MET A 919 2.47 47.05 -11.52
CA MET A 919 2.76 48.36 -12.11
C MET A 919 3.28 49.37 -11.09
N ALA A 920 2.84 49.30 -9.83
CA ALA A 920 3.39 50.10 -8.74
C ALA A 920 4.84 49.67 -8.42
N GLU A 921 5.12 48.37 -8.46
CA GLU A 921 6.47 47.82 -8.33
C GLU A 921 7.35 48.12 -9.56
N LEU A 922 6.81 48.06 -10.79
CA LEU A 922 7.52 48.44 -12.02
C LEU A 922 7.84 49.93 -12.10
N LYS A 923 6.97 50.81 -11.59
CA LYS A 923 7.27 52.25 -11.44
C LYS A 923 8.37 52.49 -10.39
N GLY A 924 8.50 51.61 -9.40
CA GLY A 924 9.65 51.61 -8.47
C GLY A 924 10.93 51.04 -9.09
N LEU A 925 10.83 50.09 -10.01
CA LEU A 925 11.96 49.42 -10.65
C LEU A 925 12.55 50.15 -11.86
N ALA A 926 11.89 51.19 -12.39
CA ALA A 926 12.40 51.98 -13.51
C ALA A 926 13.70 52.77 -13.19
N GLY A 927 14.12 52.82 -11.92
CA GLY A 927 15.41 53.37 -11.49
C GLY A 927 16.58 52.37 -11.45
N ASP A 928 16.31 51.04 -11.47
CA ASP A 928 17.32 50.01 -11.15
C ASP A 928 17.49 48.91 -12.23
N ALA A 929 16.99 49.16 -13.45
CA ALA A 929 17.03 48.19 -14.54
C ALA A 929 18.43 48.11 -15.20
N GLY A 930 19.37 47.44 -14.52
CA GLY A 930 20.68 47.11 -15.09
C GLY A 930 21.27 45.75 -14.70
N ARG A 931 20.91 45.16 -13.54
CA ARG A 931 21.70 44.04 -13.00
C ARG A 931 20.96 42.80 -12.48
N LEU A 932 19.63 42.80 -12.39
CA LEU A 932 18.89 41.69 -11.78
C LEU A 932 18.39 40.59 -12.75
N PHE A 933 18.54 40.74 -14.07
CA PHE A 933 17.94 39.80 -15.03
C PHE A 933 18.82 38.66 -15.55
N THR A 934 20.11 38.58 -15.23
CA THR A 934 21.01 37.57 -15.82
C THR A 934 21.17 36.27 -15.00
N GLY A 935 20.70 36.22 -13.75
CA GLY A 935 20.93 35.03 -12.88
C GLY A 935 19.74 34.09 -12.67
N ARG A 936 18.50 34.59 -12.69
CA ARG A 936 17.37 33.88 -12.05
C ARG A 936 16.44 33.09 -12.99
N LEU A 937 16.60 33.22 -14.31
CA LEU A 937 15.74 32.55 -15.30
C LEU A 937 16.31 31.21 -15.83
N ARG A 938 17.53 30.82 -15.43
CA ARG A 938 18.12 29.53 -15.86
C ARG A 938 17.84 28.35 -14.93
N SER A 939 17.40 28.55 -13.68
CA SER A 939 17.16 27.43 -12.74
C SER A 939 15.71 26.97 -12.64
N THR A 940 14.73 27.75 -13.11
CA THR A 940 13.29 27.42 -13.00
C THR A 940 12.72 26.63 -14.19
N LEU A 941 13.47 26.49 -15.28
CA LEU A 941 13.04 25.72 -16.47
C LEU A 941 13.69 24.33 -16.62
N ALA A 942 14.57 23.92 -15.69
CA ALA A 942 15.24 22.60 -15.72
C ALA A 942 14.62 21.54 -14.77
N GLY A 943 13.63 21.90 -13.95
CA GLY A 943 13.08 21.01 -12.90
C GLY A 943 11.74 20.35 -13.20
N ARG A 944 11.17 20.49 -14.41
CA ARG A 944 9.81 20.01 -14.72
C ARG A 944 9.80 19.04 -15.91
N ARG A 945 10.47 17.90 -15.75
CA ARG A 945 10.29 16.65 -16.52
C ARG A 945 10.98 15.52 -15.75
N VAL A 946 10.26 14.86 -14.84
CA VAL A 946 10.23 13.41 -14.53
C VAL A 946 9.11 13.25 -13.48
N GLY A 947 8.13 12.39 -13.78
CA GLY A 947 6.94 12.13 -12.96
C GLY A 947 5.66 12.36 -13.74
#